data_AF-A0A919XHG8-F1
#
_entry.id   AF-A0A919XHG8-F1
#
_cell.length_a   1.000
_cell.length_b   1.000
_cell.length_c   1.000
_cell.angle_alpha   90.00
_cell.angle_beta   90.00
_cell.angle_gamma   90.00
#
_symmetry.space_group_name_H-M   'P 1'
#
loop_
_entity.id
_entity.type
_entity.pdbx_description
1 polymer ?
#
loop_
_entity_poly.entity_id
_entity_poly.type
_entity_poly.pdbx_seq_one_letter_code
_entity_poly.pdbx_strand_id
1 'polypeptide(L)'
;MLFKIELATQLNVKYFTTDGNPLNIFTPRINEEMTVGKDYSFTPPTHQDYEYVGFKKSTTDAAPSGSITPGNPYSFQYDGSFEKYTLYMYYKKKDGTDNGCPPGQPCEPPPPTGPTCTKPAPAQTVNGQTMDPNVSAVIKADSRGSEKFDVLQGIPTSESLYGNVKAKEYLYQNAFTQMKGVCTFEVKVKKTYILEWDPGKKVPNPDGKGTHEEPDPQREPVEREYAYTIQRPYSFWKIDNLEVYDIDRATLTNYAWDTVTIQPTGYHPPVYAATQDGNYFPPDPPGTLTAPSETKSGGKTKPSVPNEQGAFQGMAEQAVKKVEVRNDSLVFKGQAIMNGTRTQENGPTPSRIPEPTMINDNVLYSPGHVISKTKTNKSSQPSTGEIFYNLMDGSINGGSNRSFPIPGINPVTVHTPVVIYASTTDDKAHNQKTNPAGGRNATILDRPFTIYMPTNGQHLNIPGYGNRDYAKYVRDKQVKFPFDVYTSDKSRFIPKNTWVSIPVMQTAATFFLPVWVDEGFYDIQFRAIAENAPTDFTAEPQANLNLAHHAATDTVPVDVIGRLYDFHVTDIADYNWEKVFRTQAGSANPTGVSYWVGQNEIDGDPRGNKAIYTLPIRPGSHPLQGYKNVSVKTGYHFKFDFKTKGNMFGPLDGIRITPAFYFVGKDGKAVNAKGDTRIPVDLYYNAGKNNFVKIGSAQDQVKRYVILNDRLRNVPTLELSDTAAYKYGHDGQAGNMGKNEYIQNYMQSFTKQKTPVGSYSLMILPEQLRTFLRLKENIPASVDPERANVSVQKWYGEYSLPAEPFVVEAGTNVAEYGRTHGGLDSKSPIFLKNGYIIVNFNIESIRQGDLNHPYLQYIHAPLMNQWQLEGFNRSIQDAYGHRFTLKDGDILFYHADKSSRDDFSSQVPH
;
A
#
# COMPACT_ATOMS: atom_id res chain seq x y z
N MET A 1 36.11 28.87 -18.40
CA MET A 1 36.35 30.19 -19.02
C MET A 1 34.99 30.72 -19.46
N LEU A 2 34.35 31.52 -18.60
CA LEU A 2 33.05 32.15 -18.87
C LEU A 2 33.34 33.53 -19.45
N PHE A 3 32.99 33.74 -20.72
CA PHE A 3 33.04 35.06 -21.34
C PHE A 3 32.07 35.99 -20.60
N LYS A 4 32.60 37.02 -19.95
CA LYS A 4 31.83 38.15 -19.44
C LYS A 4 31.59 39.07 -20.63
N ILE A 5 30.38 39.04 -21.19
CA ILE A 5 29.97 40.03 -22.20
C ILE A 5 29.72 41.32 -21.42
N GLU A 6 30.65 42.26 -21.47
CA GLU A 6 30.40 43.63 -21.01
C GLU A 6 29.59 44.33 -22.11
N LEU A 7 28.28 44.43 -21.88
CA LEU A 7 27.39 45.23 -22.70
C LEU A 7 27.79 46.70 -22.55
N ALA A 8 28.16 47.34 -23.67
CA ALA A 8 28.56 48.75 -23.69
C ALA A 8 27.37 49.62 -23.31
N THR A 9 27.37 50.15 -22.09
CA THR A 9 26.27 50.97 -21.58
C THR A 9 26.35 52.39 -22.16
N GLN A 10 25.21 53.03 -22.43
CA GLN A 10 25.17 54.32 -23.11
C GLN A 10 24.25 55.34 -22.45
N LEU A 11 24.80 56.50 -22.10
CA LEU A 11 24.09 57.70 -21.69
C LEU A 11 24.03 58.71 -22.83
N ASN A 12 22.82 59.16 -23.16
CA ASN A 12 22.54 60.16 -24.19
C ASN A 12 21.68 61.29 -23.63
N VAL A 13 22.19 62.53 -23.64
CA VAL A 13 21.45 63.74 -23.25
C VAL A 13 21.41 64.72 -24.42
N LYS A 14 20.20 65.07 -24.86
CA LYS A 14 19.97 65.97 -26.01
C LYS A 14 18.93 67.04 -25.68
N TYR A 15 18.95 68.14 -26.43
CA TYR A 15 18.12 69.32 -26.16
C TYR A 15 17.24 69.64 -27.37
N PHE A 16 15.99 70.02 -27.12
CA PHE A 16 14.99 70.28 -28.15
C PHE A 16 14.15 71.51 -27.80
N THR A 17 13.50 72.12 -28.79
CA THR A 17 12.40 73.05 -28.54
C THR A 17 11.12 72.27 -28.18
N THR A 18 10.15 72.89 -27.50
CA THR A 18 8.84 72.26 -27.17
C THR A 18 8.12 71.71 -28.40
N ASP A 19 8.40 72.26 -29.58
CA ASP A 19 7.81 71.84 -30.86
C ASP A 19 8.58 70.69 -31.53
N GLY A 20 9.60 70.15 -30.86
CA GLY A 20 10.33 68.94 -31.27
C GLY A 20 11.58 69.16 -32.12
N ASN A 21 12.00 70.41 -32.38
CA ASN A 21 13.21 70.69 -33.17
C ASN A 21 14.48 70.57 -32.33
N PRO A 22 15.58 69.94 -32.81
CA PRO A 22 16.85 69.86 -32.09
C PRO A 22 17.43 71.25 -31.80
N LEU A 23 17.91 71.45 -30.58
CA LEU A 23 18.44 72.72 -30.10
C LEU A 23 19.96 72.62 -29.91
N ASN A 24 20.70 72.93 -30.98
CA ASN A 24 22.15 72.71 -31.06
C ASN A 24 23.01 73.78 -30.34
N ILE A 25 22.40 74.72 -29.63
CA ILE A 25 23.10 75.74 -28.82
C ILE A 25 23.68 75.16 -27.52
N PHE A 26 23.24 73.97 -27.10
CA PHE A 26 23.75 73.26 -25.93
C PHE A 26 24.54 72.02 -26.36
N THR A 27 25.67 71.74 -25.71
CA THR A 27 26.51 70.59 -26.04
C THR A 27 25.87 69.29 -25.53
N PRO A 28 25.48 68.34 -26.41
CA PRO A 28 24.87 67.07 -26.00
C PRO A 28 25.91 66.11 -25.41
N ARG A 29 25.46 65.20 -24.54
CA ARG A 29 26.23 64.02 -24.10
C ARG A 29 25.80 62.85 -24.98
N ILE A 30 26.71 62.23 -25.71
CA ILE A 30 26.37 61.17 -26.67
C ILE A 30 27.26 59.95 -26.41
N ASN A 31 26.64 58.78 -26.25
CA ASN A 31 27.29 57.49 -26.03
C ASN A 31 28.32 57.51 -24.88
N GLU A 32 28.04 58.26 -23.82
CA GLU A 32 28.90 58.24 -22.64
C GLU A 32 28.64 56.95 -21.85
N GLU A 33 29.70 56.27 -21.44
CA GLU A 33 29.58 55.00 -20.74
C GLU A 33 29.01 55.16 -19.31
N MET A 34 28.08 54.29 -18.93
CA MET A 34 27.48 54.29 -17.59
C MET A 34 28.14 53.26 -16.68
N THR A 35 28.66 53.72 -15.53
CA THR A 35 29.36 52.88 -14.56
C THR A 35 28.47 52.51 -13.39
N VAL A 36 28.35 51.22 -13.07
CA VAL A 36 27.53 50.72 -11.95
C VAL A 36 28.04 51.31 -10.62
N GLY A 37 27.13 51.81 -9.79
CA GLY A 37 27.39 52.47 -8.50
C GLY A 37 27.66 53.98 -8.59
N LYS A 38 27.73 54.56 -9.80
CA LYS A 38 27.93 56.01 -9.99
C LYS A 38 26.61 56.77 -10.02
N ASP A 39 26.57 57.93 -9.38
CA ASP A 39 25.44 58.85 -9.41
C ASP A 39 25.44 59.71 -10.67
N TYR A 40 24.29 59.80 -11.33
CA TYR A 40 24.05 60.64 -12.49
C TYR A 40 22.97 61.68 -12.15
N SER A 41 23.36 62.95 -12.23
CA SER A 41 22.47 64.10 -12.06
C SER A 41 22.50 64.99 -13.30
N PHE A 42 21.39 65.68 -13.57
CA PHE A 42 21.22 66.48 -14.78
C PHE A 42 20.69 67.87 -14.43
N THR A 43 21.52 68.89 -14.64
CA THR A 43 21.11 70.29 -14.48
C THR A 43 20.85 70.89 -15.86
N PRO A 44 19.64 71.40 -16.14
CA PRO A 44 19.34 72.05 -17.42
C PRO A 44 20.22 73.29 -17.64
N PRO A 45 20.97 73.38 -18.76
CA PRO A 45 21.74 74.58 -19.08
C PRO A 45 20.84 75.79 -19.39
N THR A 46 21.28 76.98 -18.98
CA THR A 46 20.53 78.23 -19.20
C THR A 46 20.97 78.95 -20.48
N HIS A 47 20.03 79.61 -21.17
CA HIS A 47 20.31 80.46 -22.33
C HIS A 47 19.47 81.75 -22.31
N GLN A 48 19.96 82.82 -22.95
CA GLN A 48 19.27 84.12 -22.96
C GLN A 48 17.92 84.04 -23.70
N ASP A 49 17.88 83.40 -24.87
CA ASP A 49 16.71 83.36 -25.77
C ASP A 49 15.75 82.18 -25.53
N TYR A 50 16.08 81.27 -24.63
CA TYR A 50 15.31 80.03 -24.41
C TYR A 50 15.08 79.79 -22.91
N GLU A 51 13.88 79.37 -22.56
CA GLU A 51 13.46 79.02 -21.21
C GLU A 51 13.24 77.51 -21.11
N TYR A 52 13.77 76.87 -20.06
CA TYR A 52 13.61 75.43 -19.84
C TYR A 52 12.18 75.09 -19.39
N VAL A 53 11.56 74.08 -20.02
CA VAL A 53 10.16 73.70 -19.78
C VAL A 53 10.04 72.35 -19.08
N GLY A 54 10.95 71.42 -19.33
CA GLY A 54 10.89 70.09 -18.74
C GLY A 54 11.66 69.03 -19.54
N PHE A 55 11.42 67.75 -19.28
CA PHE A 55 12.16 66.66 -19.91
C PHE A 55 11.28 65.45 -20.28
N LYS A 56 11.85 64.56 -21.09
CA LYS A 56 11.39 63.18 -21.31
C LYS A 56 12.57 62.25 -21.20
N LYS A 57 12.38 61.06 -20.64
CA LYS A 57 13.44 60.04 -20.53
C LYS A 57 12.99 58.68 -21.08
N SER A 58 13.96 57.86 -21.46
CA SER A 58 13.80 56.46 -21.82
C SER A 58 15.00 55.66 -21.30
N THR A 59 14.75 54.50 -20.73
CA THR A 59 15.76 53.51 -20.31
C THR A 59 15.83 52.32 -21.28
N THR A 60 15.22 52.46 -22.46
CA THR A 60 15.23 51.46 -23.53
C THR A 60 15.87 52.05 -24.78
N ASP A 61 16.02 51.25 -25.84
CA ASP A 61 16.54 51.72 -27.12
C ASP A 61 15.62 52.69 -27.87
N ALA A 62 14.35 52.78 -27.47
CA ALA A 62 13.41 53.73 -28.05
C ALA A 62 13.69 55.16 -27.57
N ALA A 63 13.48 56.14 -28.47
CA ALA A 63 13.54 57.54 -28.10
C ALA A 63 12.45 57.90 -27.06
N PRO A 64 12.72 58.84 -26.12
CA PRO A 64 11.72 59.27 -25.15
C PRO A 64 10.42 59.75 -25.81
N SER A 65 9.29 59.13 -25.43
CA SER A 65 7.95 59.44 -25.95
C SER A 65 7.02 59.96 -24.85
N GLY A 66 5.79 60.40 -25.21
CA GLY A 66 4.82 60.95 -24.24
C GLY A 66 4.91 62.47 -24.03
N SER A 67 4.21 62.99 -23.02
CA SER A 67 4.16 64.43 -22.67
C SER A 67 5.46 64.91 -22.00
N ILE A 68 5.78 66.21 -22.10
CA ILE A 68 6.95 66.79 -21.40
C ILE A 68 6.66 66.78 -19.89
N THR A 69 7.55 66.20 -19.09
CA THR A 69 7.49 66.23 -17.63
C THR A 69 8.08 67.55 -17.12
N PRO A 70 7.31 68.41 -16.43
CA PRO A 70 7.82 69.67 -15.90
C PRO A 70 8.76 69.45 -14.70
N GLY A 71 9.75 70.33 -14.53
CA GLY A 71 10.78 70.24 -13.48
C GLY A 71 12.10 69.62 -13.94
N ASN A 72 13.07 69.51 -13.04
CA ASN A 72 14.40 68.96 -13.37
C ASN A 72 14.35 67.43 -13.51
N PRO A 73 15.18 66.83 -14.38
CA PRO A 73 15.27 65.38 -14.47
C PRO A 73 15.73 64.74 -13.16
N TYR A 74 15.11 63.61 -12.82
CA TYR A 74 15.48 62.84 -11.63
C TYR A 74 16.94 62.36 -11.70
N SER A 75 17.69 62.56 -10.61
CA SER A 75 18.99 61.90 -10.42
C SER A 75 18.81 60.43 -10.07
N PHE A 76 19.77 59.59 -10.46
CA PHE A 76 19.78 58.17 -10.10
C PHE A 76 21.21 57.66 -9.93
N GLN A 77 21.38 56.64 -9.06
CA GLN A 77 22.58 55.82 -9.03
C GLN A 77 22.40 54.68 -10.01
N TYR A 78 23.34 54.48 -10.94
CA TYR A 78 23.20 53.41 -11.94
C TYR A 78 23.50 52.05 -11.31
N ASP A 79 22.52 51.15 -11.31
CA ASP A 79 22.59 49.80 -10.71
C ASP A 79 22.77 48.68 -11.75
N GLY A 80 22.88 49.04 -13.04
CA GLY A 80 22.97 48.08 -14.14
C GLY A 80 21.62 47.61 -14.70
N SER A 81 20.49 48.17 -14.25
CA SER A 81 19.15 47.69 -14.63
C SER A 81 18.73 47.98 -16.08
N PHE A 82 19.50 48.76 -16.84
CA PHE A 82 19.25 49.06 -18.26
C PHE A 82 20.56 49.35 -18.99
N GLU A 83 20.66 49.00 -20.28
CA GLU A 83 21.87 49.22 -21.07
C GLU A 83 21.99 50.66 -21.59
N LYS A 84 20.86 51.36 -21.77
CA LYS A 84 20.82 52.70 -22.36
C LYS A 84 19.91 53.65 -21.60
N TYR A 85 20.38 54.88 -21.40
CA TYR A 85 19.60 55.98 -20.83
C TYR A 85 19.59 57.15 -21.80
N THR A 86 18.41 57.51 -22.31
CA THR A 86 18.23 58.66 -23.22
C THR A 86 17.36 59.71 -22.55
N LEU A 87 17.87 60.94 -22.45
CA LEU A 87 17.21 62.08 -21.82
C LEU A 87 17.10 63.25 -22.80
N TYR A 88 15.87 63.69 -23.06
CA TYR A 88 15.57 64.87 -23.88
C TYR A 88 15.08 66.00 -22.99
N MET A 89 15.78 67.14 -23.03
CA MET A 89 15.41 68.36 -22.32
C MET A 89 14.79 69.36 -23.29
N TYR A 90 13.64 69.92 -22.92
CA TYR A 90 12.80 70.76 -23.78
C TYR A 90 12.81 72.22 -23.33
N TYR A 91 12.94 73.12 -24.30
CA TYR A 91 12.99 74.56 -24.09
C TYR A 91 11.95 75.28 -24.97
N LYS A 92 11.41 76.38 -24.47
CA LYS A 92 10.58 77.30 -25.26
C LYS A 92 11.40 78.56 -25.59
N LYS A 93 11.30 79.07 -26.81
CA LYS A 93 11.92 80.36 -27.16
C LYS A 93 11.20 81.45 -26.36
N LYS A 94 11.95 82.35 -25.72
CA LYS A 94 11.37 83.52 -25.08
C LYS A 94 10.89 84.44 -26.20
N ASP A 95 9.59 84.69 -26.27
CA ASP A 95 9.00 85.53 -27.31
C ASP A 95 9.51 86.97 -27.13
N GLY A 96 10.43 87.37 -28.01
CA GLY A 96 10.78 88.77 -28.21
C GLY A 96 9.56 89.52 -28.72
N THR A 97 9.32 90.68 -28.12
CA THR A 97 8.24 91.62 -28.43
C THR A 97 8.05 91.83 -29.94
N ASP A 98 6.92 91.36 -30.47
CA ASP A 98 6.36 91.87 -31.73
C ASP A 98 4.83 91.95 -31.59
N ASN A 99 4.38 92.86 -30.72
CA ASN A 99 2.99 93.27 -30.65
C ASN A 99 2.75 94.25 -31.80
N GLY A 100 2.32 93.74 -32.95
CA GLY A 100 1.87 94.56 -34.06
C GLY A 100 0.62 95.38 -33.72
N CYS A 101 0.80 96.57 -33.13
CA CYS A 101 0.05 97.80 -33.43
C CYS A 101 0.65 99.06 -32.74
N PRO A 102 0.46 100.26 -33.32
CA PRO A 102 1.28 101.46 -33.06
C PRO A 102 1.04 102.15 -31.70
N PRO A 103 1.97 103.00 -31.23
CA PRO A 103 1.89 103.61 -29.90
C PRO A 103 0.87 104.76 -29.86
N GLY A 104 -0.13 104.66 -28.97
CA GLY A 104 -1.00 105.80 -28.63
C GLY A 104 -2.49 105.52 -28.37
N GLN A 105 -2.97 104.27 -28.48
CA GLN A 105 -4.37 103.92 -28.16
C GLN A 105 -4.46 102.65 -27.29
N PRO A 106 -5.43 102.54 -26.36
CA PRO A 106 -5.66 101.32 -25.60
C PRO A 106 -6.37 100.27 -26.47
N CYS A 107 -5.79 99.08 -26.62
CA CYS A 107 -6.48 97.93 -27.20
C CYS A 107 -7.20 97.16 -26.09
N GLU A 108 -8.53 97.24 -26.07
CA GLU A 108 -9.39 96.38 -25.25
C GLU A 108 -9.34 94.92 -25.74
N PRO A 109 -9.40 93.92 -24.84
CA PRO A 109 -9.50 92.51 -25.22
C PRO A 109 -10.82 92.24 -25.96
N PRO A 110 -10.85 91.34 -26.95
CA PRO A 110 -12.10 90.97 -27.62
C PRO A 110 -13.05 90.31 -26.61
N PRO A 111 -14.37 90.61 -26.67
CA PRO A 111 -15.34 90.00 -25.76
C PRO A 111 -15.45 88.49 -26.00
N PRO A 112 -15.52 87.65 -24.94
CA PRO A 112 -15.72 86.21 -25.09
C PRO A 112 -17.13 85.94 -25.61
N THR A 113 -17.26 85.43 -26.84
CA THR A 113 -18.54 85.01 -27.41
C THR A 113 -18.78 83.50 -27.27
N GLY A 114 -18.29 82.89 -26.18
CA GLY A 114 -18.51 81.48 -25.85
C GLY A 114 -18.59 81.24 -24.33
N PRO A 115 -19.23 80.14 -23.88
CA PRO A 115 -19.28 79.80 -22.47
C PRO A 115 -17.89 79.55 -21.87
N THR A 116 -17.65 80.08 -20.67
CA THR A 116 -16.41 79.82 -19.92
C THR A 116 -16.65 78.69 -18.93
N CYS A 117 -16.08 77.51 -19.18
CA CYS A 117 -16.22 76.34 -18.30
C CYS A 117 -14.98 76.10 -17.45
N THR A 118 -15.16 75.77 -16.17
CA THR A 118 -14.08 75.31 -15.30
C THR A 118 -13.57 73.94 -15.75
N LYS A 119 -12.28 73.65 -15.59
CA LYS A 119 -11.74 72.30 -15.75
C LYS A 119 -12.43 71.35 -14.76
N PRO A 120 -12.95 70.18 -15.18
CA PRO A 120 -13.58 69.24 -14.27
C PRO A 120 -12.63 68.82 -13.15
N ALA A 121 -13.07 68.90 -11.90
CA ALA A 121 -12.34 68.47 -10.73
C ALA A 121 -12.99 67.21 -10.11
N PRO A 122 -12.20 66.26 -9.57
CA PRO A 122 -12.73 65.13 -8.82
C PRO A 122 -13.55 65.58 -7.62
N ALA A 123 -14.68 64.90 -7.36
CA ALA A 123 -15.57 65.20 -6.24
C ALA A 123 -15.74 64.02 -5.29
N GLN A 124 -16.37 62.93 -5.75
CA GLN A 124 -16.56 61.70 -4.96
C GLN A 124 -16.15 60.49 -5.78
N THR A 125 -15.76 59.42 -5.11
CA THR A 125 -15.37 58.16 -5.74
C THR A 125 -16.22 57.02 -5.18
N VAL A 126 -16.79 56.21 -6.08
CA VAL A 126 -17.48 54.96 -5.76
C VAL A 126 -16.49 53.83 -5.97
N ASN A 127 -16.07 53.23 -4.86
CA ASN A 127 -15.20 52.05 -4.87
C ASN A 127 -16.02 50.78 -4.74
N GLY A 128 -15.60 49.73 -5.45
CA GLY A 128 -16.09 48.36 -5.28
C GLY A 128 -14.92 47.40 -5.32
N GLN A 129 -14.95 46.36 -4.49
CA GLN A 129 -13.93 45.31 -4.54
C GLN A 129 -14.44 44.01 -3.96
N THR A 130 -14.08 42.92 -4.63
CA THR A 130 -14.18 41.56 -4.11
C THR A 130 -12.90 40.83 -4.51
N MET A 131 -11.89 40.91 -3.64
CA MET A 131 -10.53 40.39 -3.86
C MET A 131 -10.18 39.15 -3.03
N ASP A 132 -11.03 38.78 -2.06
CA ASP A 132 -10.90 37.50 -1.34
C ASP A 132 -11.63 36.41 -2.14
N PRO A 133 -10.93 35.39 -2.66
CA PRO A 133 -11.53 34.30 -3.44
C PRO A 133 -12.40 33.36 -2.61
N ASN A 134 -12.39 33.46 -1.27
CA ASN A 134 -13.06 32.54 -0.35
C ASN A 134 -12.74 31.07 -0.70
N VAL A 135 -11.44 30.82 -0.91
CA VAL A 135 -10.96 29.56 -1.47
C VAL A 135 -10.92 28.45 -0.43
N SER A 136 -11.30 27.24 -0.84
CA SER A 136 -11.17 26.02 -0.05
C SER A 136 -10.82 24.85 -0.95
N ALA A 137 -10.17 23.82 -0.40
CA ALA A 137 -9.88 22.61 -1.15
C ALA A 137 -9.91 21.35 -0.28
N VAL A 138 -10.16 20.22 -0.93
CA VAL A 138 -10.08 18.88 -0.32
C VAL A 138 -9.23 17.96 -1.20
N ILE A 139 -8.56 17.02 -0.53
CA ILE A 139 -7.89 15.88 -1.16
C ILE A 139 -8.56 14.63 -0.58
N LYS A 140 -9.17 13.78 -1.39
CA LYS A 140 -9.83 12.55 -0.93
C LYS A 140 -9.56 11.39 -1.88
N ALA A 141 -9.91 10.16 -1.48
CA ALA A 141 -9.85 9.00 -2.35
C ALA A 141 -10.75 9.19 -3.57
N ASP A 142 -10.39 8.63 -4.72
CA ASP A 142 -11.23 8.66 -5.92
C ASP A 142 -12.63 8.06 -5.70
N SER A 143 -13.50 8.24 -6.71
CA SER A 143 -14.94 8.00 -6.62
C SER A 143 -15.62 9.01 -5.68
N ARG A 144 -15.46 10.31 -5.99
CA ARG A 144 -16.04 11.43 -5.23
C ARG A 144 -17.51 11.19 -4.85
N GLY A 145 -17.81 11.25 -3.55
CA GLY A 145 -19.13 10.98 -2.97
C GLY A 145 -19.40 9.51 -2.60
N SER A 146 -18.52 8.60 -3.01
CA SER A 146 -18.53 7.17 -2.65
C SER A 146 -17.11 6.68 -2.36
N GLU A 147 -16.32 7.52 -1.69
CA GLU A 147 -14.92 7.26 -1.39
C GLU A 147 -14.75 5.96 -0.62
N LYS A 148 -14.01 5.01 -1.21
CA LYS A 148 -13.76 3.70 -0.59
C LYS A 148 -12.88 3.80 0.66
N PHE A 149 -11.99 4.78 0.69
CA PHE A 149 -11.02 5.01 1.76
C PHE A 149 -11.23 6.38 2.38
N ASP A 150 -11.14 6.44 3.71
CA ASP A 150 -11.02 7.71 4.43
C ASP A 150 -9.54 8.09 4.52
N VAL A 151 -9.12 9.06 3.71
CA VAL A 151 -7.72 9.51 3.62
C VAL A 151 -7.19 10.10 4.93
N LEU A 152 -8.05 10.51 5.86
CA LEU A 152 -7.62 10.94 7.18
C LEU A 152 -7.10 9.76 8.01
N GLN A 153 -7.72 8.60 7.86
CA GLN A 153 -7.42 7.38 8.60
C GLN A 153 -6.40 6.49 7.89
N GLY A 154 -6.51 6.34 6.56
CA GLY A 154 -5.59 5.54 5.77
C GLY A 154 -6.04 5.34 4.33
N ILE A 155 -5.10 5.47 3.40
CA ILE A 155 -5.25 5.03 2.01
C ILE A 155 -3.98 4.28 1.56
N PRO A 156 -4.11 3.10 0.92
CA PRO A 156 -2.96 2.37 0.39
C PRO A 156 -2.28 3.08 -0.78
N THR A 157 -0.99 2.77 -0.99
CA THR A 157 -0.36 2.97 -2.30
C THR A 157 -1.12 2.18 -3.39
N SER A 158 -1.02 2.63 -4.64
CA SER A 158 -1.76 2.06 -5.78
C SER A 158 -3.29 2.18 -5.72
N GLU A 159 -3.81 2.93 -4.75
CA GLU A 159 -5.10 3.61 -4.86
C GLU A 159 -4.87 5.03 -5.36
N SER A 160 -5.95 5.68 -5.81
CA SER A 160 -5.89 7.01 -6.40
C SER A 160 -6.72 8.01 -5.61
N LEU A 161 -6.32 9.27 -5.72
CA LEU A 161 -6.88 10.42 -5.03
C LEU A 161 -7.44 11.41 -6.06
N TYR A 162 -8.37 12.26 -5.63
CA TYR A 162 -8.75 13.48 -6.33
C TYR A 162 -8.51 14.73 -5.51
N GLY A 163 -8.23 15.83 -6.20
CA GLY A 163 -8.18 17.18 -5.65
C GLY A 163 -9.39 17.98 -6.12
N ASN A 164 -10.03 18.73 -5.23
CA ASN A 164 -11.15 19.60 -5.60
C ASN A 164 -11.03 20.95 -4.89
N VAL A 165 -11.01 22.03 -5.67
CA VAL A 165 -10.89 23.41 -5.19
C VAL A 165 -12.19 24.15 -5.48
N LYS A 166 -12.67 24.95 -4.53
CA LYS A 166 -13.77 25.91 -4.71
C LYS A 166 -13.26 27.31 -4.49
N ALA A 167 -13.60 28.23 -5.38
CA ALA A 167 -13.29 29.65 -5.27
C ALA A 167 -14.34 30.48 -6.02
N LYS A 168 -14.31 31.80 -5.86
CA LYS A 168 -15.15 32.73 -6.62
C LYS A 168 -14.82 32.71 -8.12
N GLU A 169 -15.84 32.78 -8.97
CA GLU A 169 -15.72 32.71 -10.44
C GLU A 169 -14.93 33.87 -11.06
N TYR A 170 -14.79 35.01 -10.36
CA TYR A 170 -13.89 36.10 -10.71
C TYR A 170 -13.61 36.96 -9.47
N LEU A 171 -12.60 37.81 -9.56
CA LEU A 171 -12.34 38.89 -8.59
C LEU A 171 -12.39 40.23 -9.31
N TYR A 172 -12.68 41.30 -8.58
CA TYR A 172 -12.68 42.63 -9.16
C TYR A 172 -12.31 43.70 -8.13
N GLN A 173 -11.78 44.80 -8.62
CA GLN A 173 -11.63 46.05 -7.88
C GLN A 173 -11.84 47.22 -8.83
N ASN A 174 -12.59 48.23 -8.40
CA ASN A 174 -12.89 49.40 -9.23
C ASN A 174 -12.91 50.69 -8.41
N ALA A 175 -12.61 51.81 -9.09
CA ALA A 175 -12.76 53.16 -8.59
C ALA A 175 -13.42 54.02 -9.68
N PHE A 176 -14.67 54.43 -9.45
CA PHE A 176 -15.40 55.32 -10.34
C PHE A 176 -15.47 56.71 -9.74
N THR A 177 -14.91 57.72 -10.39
CA THR A 177 -14.78 59.06 -9.84
C THR A 177 -15.69 60.05 -10.54
N GLN A 178 -16.50 60.76 -9.77
CA GLN A 178 -17.34 61.84 -10.25
C GLN A 178 -16.48 63.09 -10.46
N MET A 179 -16.53 63.62 -11.67
CA MET A 179 -15.94 64.88 -12.07
C MET A 179 -17.02 65.96 -12.06
N LYS A 180 -16.76 67.11 -11.41
CA LYS A 180 -17.67 68.26 -11.37
C LYS A 180 -17.03 69.50 -11.97
N GLY A 181 -17.86 70.34 -12.59
CA GLY A 181 -17.46 71.66 -13.05
C GLY A 181 -18.66 72.60 -13.20
N VAL A 182 -18.40 73.84 -13.58
CA VAL A 182 -19.41 74.86 -13.83
C VAL A 182 -19.09 75.56 -15.14
N CYS A 183 -20.08 75.68 -16.02
CA CYS A 183 -20.02 76.54 -17.19
C CYS A 183 -20.73 77.86 -16.90
N THR A 184 -20.04 78.97 -17.15
CA THR A 184 -20.54 80.33 -16.95
C THR A 184 -20.85 80.96 -18.29
N PHE A 185 -22.06 81.47 -18.43
CA PHE A 185 -22.59 82.10 -19.64
C PHE A 185 -22.90 83.56 -19.34
N GLU A 186 -22.44 84.46 -20.20
CA GLU A 186 -22.89 85.85 -20.19
C GLU A 186 -24.06 86.01 -21.15
N VAL A 187 -25.22 86.40 -20.62
CA VAL A 187 -26.45 86.62 -21.40
C VAL A 187 -26.79 88.09 -21.35
N LYS A 188 -26.89 88.72 -22.53
CA LYS A 188 -27.32 90.11 -22.66
C LYS A 188 -28.81 90.15 -23.01
N VAL A 189 -29.59 90.89 -22.24
CA VAL A 189 -31.00 91.17 -22.54
C VAL A 189 -31.11 92.63 -22.94
N LYS A 190 -31.50 92.86 -24.20
CA LYS A 190 -31.71 94.16 -24.78
C LYS A 190 -33.19 94.55 -24.67
N LYS A 191 -33.46 95.72 -24.11
CA LYS A 191 -34.82 96.32 -24.06
C LYS A 191 -34.78 97.71 -24.69
N THR A 192 -35.74 97.96 -25.58
CA THR A 192 -35.92 99.27 -26.20
C THR A 192 -36.98 100.05 -25.43
N TYR A 193 -36.59 101.18 -24.85
CA TYR A 193 -37.50 102.14 -24.23
C TYR A 193 -37.80 103.25 -25.23
N ILE A 194 -39.07 103.44 -25.56
CA ILE A 194 -39.49 104.53 -26.44
C ILE A 194 -39.81 105.72 -25.52
N LEU A 195 -38.93 106.72 -25.51
CA LEU A 195 -39.08 107.92 -24.71
C LEU A 195 -39.82 108.97 -25.53
N GLU A 196 -40.92 109.49 -24.99
CA GLU A 196 -41.74 110.51 -25.64
C GLU A 196 -41.88 111.73 -24.72
N TRP A 197 -41.55 112.92 -25.22
CA TRP A 197 -41.71 114.20 -24.52
C TRP A 197 -41.96 115.33 -25.52
N ASP A 198 -42.62 116.39 -25.09
CA ASP A 198 -42.93 117.56 -25.91
C ASP A 198 -42.52 118.82 -25.16
N PRO A 199 -41.30 119.35 -25.39
CA PRO A 199 -40.82 120.54 -24.72
C PRO A 199 -41.57 121.81 -25.16
N GLY A 200 -42.30 121.77 -26.28
CA GLY A 200 -42.87 122.94 -26.94
C GLY A 200 -41.79 123.85 -27.54
N LYS A 201 -42.01 124.33 -28.76
CA LYS A 201 -41.12 125.32 -29.40
C LYS A 201 -41.78 126.70 -29.35
N LYS A 202 -41.01 127.72 -28.92
CA LYS A 202 -41.46 129.11 -28.95
C LYS A 202 -41.24 129.69 -30.33
N VAL A 203 -42.32 129.91 -31.06
CA VAL A 203 -42.30 130.54 -32.38
C VAL A 203 -42.78 131.99 -32.28
N PRO A 204 -42.12 132.94 -32.97
CA PRO A 204 -42.55 134.34 -32.99
C PRO A 204 -43.97 134.47 -33.52
N ASN A 205 -44.78 135.30 -32.85
CA ASN A 205 -46.11 135.61 -33.35
C ASN A 205 -45.99 136.39 -34.68
N PRO A 206 -46.86 136.16 -35.68
CA PRO A 206 -46.77 136.77 -37.01
C PRO A 206 -46.76 138.32 -37.02
N ASP A 207 -47.18 138.96 -35.94
CA ASP A 207 -47.22 140.42 -35.75
C ASP A 207 -45.95 141.00 -35.11
N GLY A 208 -44.95 140.17 -34.83
CA GLY A 208 -43.66 140.58 -34.28
C GLY A 208 -43.69 141.01 -32.80
N LYS A 209 -44.78 140.77 -32.06
CA LYS A 209 -44.87 141.04 -30.61
C LYS A 209 -45.24 139.77 -29.83
N GLY A 210 -44.24 139.18 -29.19
CA GLY A 210 -44.36 137.97 -28.37
C GLY A 210 -44.12 136.66 -29.13
N THR A 211 -44.08 135.55 -28.40
CA THR A 211 -43.94 134.18 -28.94
C THR A 211 -45.07 133.31 -28.39
N HIS A 212 -45.64 132.41 -29.19
CA HIS A 212 -46.51 131.34 -28.70
C HIS A 212 -45.78 129.98 -28.74
N GLU A 213 -46.18 129.05 -27.87
CA GLU A 213 -45.64 127.70 -27.84
C GLU A 213 -46.46 126.80 -28.77
N GLU A 214 -45.81 126.23 -29.79
CA GLU A 214 -46.35 125.12 -30.58
C GLU A 214 -45.87 123.79 -30.00
N PRO A 215 -46.68 122.71 -30.05
CA PRO A 215 -46.24 121.36 -29.77
C PRO A 215 -45.03 120.98 -30.64
N ASP A 216 -43.99 120.46 -30.00
CA ASP A 216 -42.77 119.94 -30.63
C ASP A 216 -42.49 118.51 -30.11
N PRO A 217 -43.38 117.53 -30.40
CA PRO A 217 -43.24 116.18 -29.87
C PRO A 217 -41.92 115.53 -30.33
N GLN A 218 -41.09 115.21 -29.35
CA GLN A 218 -39.83 114.49 -29.50
C GLN A 218 -40.05 113.00 -29.16
N ARG A 219 -39.49 112.13 -29.99
CA ARG A 219 -39.54 110.67 -29.81
C ARG A 219 -38.16 110.08 -30.01
N GLU A 220 -37.69 109.35 -29.01
CA GLU A 220 -36.37 108.74 -29.04
C GLU A 220 -36.42 107.30 -28.54
N PRO A 221 -36.09 106.29 -29.37
CA PRO A 221 -35.84 104.95 -28.90
C PRO A 221 -34.47 104.91 -28.21
N VAL A 222 -34.46 104.54 -26.93
CA VAL A 222 -33.24 104.31 -26.16
C VAL A 222 -33.14 102.83 -25.84
N GLU A 223 -32.07 102.20 -26.29
CA GLU A 223 -31.80 100.79 -26.00
C GLU A 223 -30.94 100.67 -24.75
N ARG A 224 -31.33 99.78 -23.84
CA ARG A 224 -30.51 99.38 -22.70
C ARG A 224 -30.23 97.88 -22.78
N GLU A 225 -28.97 97.54 -22.55
CA GLU A 225 -28.54 96.15 -22.36
C GLU A 225 -28.37 95.86 -20.88
N TYR A 226 -28.94 94.75 -20.43
CA TYR A 226 -28.76 94.19 -19.10
C TYR A 226 -27.97 92.90 -19.22
N ALA A 227 -26.81 92.82 -18.58
CA ALA A 227 -25.98 91.63 -18.58
C ALA A 227 -26.30 90.75 -17.36
N TYR A 228 -26.44 89.44 -17.61
CA TYR A 228 -26.70 88.43 -16.60
C TYR A 228 -25.67 87.31 -16.71
N THR A 229 -25.12 86.91 -15.57
CA THR A 229 -24.19 85.77 -15.49
C THR A 229 -24.97 84.53 -15.07
N ILE A 230 -25.06 83.55 -15.96
CA ILE A 230 -25.78 82.31 -15.72
C ILE A 230 -24.79 81.17 -15.53
N GLN A 231 -24.86 80.50 -14.39
CA GLN A 231 -24.04 79.31 -14.12
C GLN A 231 -24.83 78.03 -14.38
N ARG A 232 -24.18 77.08 -15.03
CA ARG A 232 -24.67 75.71 -15.24
C ARG A 232 -23.66 74.73 -14.65
N PRO A 233 -23.91 74.18 -13.45
CA PRO A 233 -23.09 73.10 -12.95
C PRO A 233 -23.24 71.87 -13.84
N TYR A 234 -22.22 71.03 -13.87
CA TYR A 234 -22.27 69.75 -14.55
C TYR A 234 -21.48 68.70 -13.78
N SER A 235 -21.89 67.44 -13.88
CA SER A 235 -21.16 66.31 -13.30
C SER A 235 -21.25 65.04 -14.14
N PHE A 236 -20.16 64.28 -14.21
CA PHE A 236 -20.10 63.00 -14.92
C PHE A 236 -19.08 62.07 -14.27
N TRP A 237 -19.14 60.78 -14.57
CA TRP A 237 -18.30 59.76 -13.95
C TRP A 237 -17.23 59.27 -14.90
N LYS A 238 -16.01 59.08 -14.38
CA LYS A 238 -14.88 58.45 -15.05
C LYS A 238 -14.47 57.17 -14.35
N ILE A 239 -13.88 56.24 -15.10
CA ILE A 239 -13.24 55.03 -14.59
C ILE A 239 -11.78 55.40 -14.27
N ASP A 240 -11.49 55.56 -12.98
CA ASP A 240 -10.14 55.80 -12.50
C ASP A 240 -9.36 54.49 -12.37
N ASN A 241 -10.03 53.42 -11.91
CA ASN A 241 -9.47 52.06 -11.88
C ASN A 241 -10.55 51.01 -12.21
N LEU A 242 -10.18 49.97 -12.95
CA LEU A 242 -10.97 48.77 -13.18
C LEU A 242 -10.02 47.57 -13.33
N GLU A 243 -10.05 46.67 -12.35
CA GLU A 243 -9.36 45.38 -12.36
C GLU A 243 -10.41 44.28 -12.37
N VAL A 244 -10.30 43.35 -13.32
CA VAL A 244 -11.14 42.14 -13.38
C VAL A 244 -10.23 40.94 -13.56
N TYR A 245 -10.48 39.89 -12.79
CA TYR A 245 -9.59 38.74 -12.69
C TYR A 245 -10.33 37.44 -12.97
N ASP A 246 -9.81 36.58 -13.83
CA ASP A 246 -10.32 35.23 -14.10
C ASP A 246 -9.46 34.15 -13.43
N ILE A 247 -10.01 32.95 -13.30
CA ILE A 247 -9.29 31.80 -12.71
C ILE A 247 -8.32 31.25 -13.76
N ASP A 248 -7.04 31.17 -13.40
CA ASP A 248 -6.00 30.53 -14.20
C ASP A 248 -5.90 29.03 -13.89
N ARG A 249 -5.54 28.70 -12.65
CA ARG A 249 -5.33 27.32 -12.17
C ARG A 249 -5.34 27.27 -10.65
N ALA A 250 -5.34 26.05 -10.10
CA ALA A 250 -4.97 25.81 -8.71
C ALA A 250 -3.91 24.73 -8.61
N THR A 251 -3.06 24.79 -7.58
CA THR A 251 -2.08 23.75 -7.28
C THR A 251 -2.33 23.18 -5.89
N LEU A 252 -2.26 21.85 -5.76
CA LEU A 252 -2.36 21.14 -4.49
C LEU A 252 -1.12 20.26 -4.29
N THR A 253 -0.52 20.34 -3.12
CA THR A 253 0.70 19.61 -2.76
C THR A 253 0.44 18.73 -1.54
N ASN A 254 0.85 17.47 -1.61
CA ASN A 254 0.80 16.51 -0.49
C ASN A 254 1.85 15.41 -0.69
N TYR A 255 2.35 14.82 0.39
CA TYR A 255 3.26 13.66 0.36
C TYR A 255 2.81 12.53 -0.58
N ALA A 256 1.50 12.25 -0.66
CA ALA A 256 0.94 11.13 -1.42
C ALA A 256 1.15 11.24 -2.95
N TRP A 257 1.28 12.46 -3.50
CA TRP A 257 1.38 12.70 -4.95
C TRP A 257 2.28 13.88 -5.35
N ASP A 258 3.09 14.38 -4.43
CA ASP A 258 3.93 15.56 -4.55
C ASP A 258 3.14 16.83 -4.90
N THR A 259 2.99 17.26 -6.16
CA THR A 259 2.20 18.43 -6.55
C THR A 259 1.34 18.16 -7.78
N VAL A 260 0.08 18.57 -7.70
CA VAL A 260 -0.92 18.47 -8.77
C VAL A 260 -1.36 19.87 -9.19
N THR A 261 -1.36 20.13 -10.49
CA THR A 261 -1.93 21.36 -11.09
C THR A 261 -3.30 21.05 -11.68
N ILE A 262 -4.31 21.81 -11.25
CA ILE A 262 -5.71 21.68 -11.64
C ILE A 262 -6.07 22.86 -12.53
N GLN A 263 -6.40 22.57 -13.79
CA GLN A 263 -6.87 23.54 -14.77
C GLN A 263 -8.40 23.64 -14.72
N PRO A 264 -8.98 24.84 -14.87
CA PRO A 264 -10.44 25.02 -14.85
C PRO A 264 -11.09 24.36 -16.08
N THR A 265 -12.09 23.51 -15.84
CA THR A 265 -12.84 22.81 -16.89
C THR A 265 -14.27 23.34 -16.97
N GLY A 266 -14.74 23.68 -18.18
CA GLY A 266 -16.10 24.24 -18.37
C GLY A 266 -16.31 25.60 -17.70
N TYR A 267 -15.22 26.31 -17.38
CA TYR A 267 -15.22 27.66 -16.84
C TYR A 267 -15.28 28.70 -17.97
N HIS A 268 -16.08 29.73 -17.76
CA HIS A 268 -16.15 30.88 -18.63
C HIS A 268 -15.89 32.16 -17.81
N PRO A 269 -14.85 32.94 -18.15
CA PRO A 269 -14.54 34.17 -17.42
C PRO A 269 -15.63 35.23 -17.65
N PRO A 270 -15.76 36.23 -16.76
CA PRO A 270 -16.78 37.28 -16.90
C PRO A 270 -16.50 38.16 -18.13
N VAL A 271 -17.51 38.40 -18.95
CA VAL A 271 -17.39 39.31 -20.10
C VAL A 271 -17.66 40.74 -19.65
N TYR A 272 -16.76 41.67 -20.01
CA TYR A 272 -16.95 43.09 -19.77
C TYR A 272 -16.35 43.95 -20.89
N ALA A 273 -16.84 45.18 -21.02
CA ALA A 273 -16.33 46.17 -21.96
C ALA A 273 -16.41 47.57 -21.35
N ALA A 274 -15.32 48.32 -21.43
CA ALA A 274 -15.21 49.67 -20.88
C ALA A 274 -14.73 50.68 -21.93
N THR A 275 -15.24 51.92 -21.88
CA THR A 275 -14.76 53.05 -22.70
C THR A 275 -14.49 54.28 -21.84
N GLN A 276 -13.36 54.96 -22.09
CA GLN A 276 -12.94 56.15 -21.36
C GLN A 276 -13.18 57.44 -22.17
N ASP A 277 -14.43 57.65 -22.59
CA ASP A 277 -14.84 58.78 -23.43
C ASP A 277 -15.76 59.79 -22.70
N GLY A 278 -15.84 59.70 -21.37
CA GLY A 278 -16.59 60.59 -20.51
C GLY A 278 -16.15 62.04 -20.65
N ASN A 279 -17.12 62.92 -20.92
CA ASN A 279 -16.89 64.33 -21.21
C ASN A 279 -18.14 65.19 -20.96
N TYR A 280 -17.96 66.52 -20.99
CA TYR A 280 -19.03 67.51 -20.89
C TYR A 280 -19.14 68.32 -22.20
N PHE A 281 -20.35 68.78 -22.50
CA PHE A 281 -20.72 69.45 -23.74
C PHE A 281 -21.56 70.70 -23.41
N PRO A 282 -20.95 71.89 -23.31
CA PRO A 282 -21.70 73.12 -23.07
C PRO A 282 -22.57 73.46 -24.29
N PRO A 283 -23.81 73.94 -24.10
CA PRO A 283 -24.63 74.44 -25.20
C PRO A 283 -24.06 75.74 -25.78
N ASP A 284 -24.47 76.06 -27.01
CA ASP A 284 -24.17 77.37 -27.61
C ASP A 284 -24.79 78.51 -26.79
N PRO A 285 -24.11 79.66 -26.65
CA PRO A 285 -24.66 80.80 -25.94
C PRO A 285 -25.88 81.35 -26.70
N PRO A 286 -26.97 81.74 -26.01
CA PRO A 286 -28.24 82.10 -26.67
C PRO A 286 -28.23 83.45 -27.44
N GLY A 287 -27.07 84.11 -27.57
CA GLY A 287 -26.96 85.45 -28.14
C GLY A 287 -27.64 86.53 -27.29
N THR A 288 -27.87 87.70 -27.88
CA THR A 288 -28.60 88.80 -27.24
C THR A 288 -30.11 88.54 -27.29
N LEU A 289 -30.75 88.46 -26.14
CA LEU A 289 -32.20 88.29 -26.02
C LEU A 289 -32.90 89.64 -26.09
N THR A 290 -34.08 89.71 -26.69
CA THR A 290 -34.86 90.95 -26.77
C THR A 290 -36.05 90.89 -25.83
N ALA A 291 -36.09 91.78 -24.83
CA ALA A 291 -37.25 91.97 -23.98
C ALA A 291 -38.30 92.88 -24.66
N PRO A 292 -39.60 92.76 -24.32
CA PRO A 292 -40.65 93.59 -24.90
C PRO A 292 -40.37 95.09 -24.70
N SER A 293 -40.54 95.86 -25.78
CA SER A 293 -40.34 97.32 -25.75
C SER A 293 -41.37 98.00 -24.84
N GLU A 294 -40.96 99.07 -24.18
CA GLU A 294 -41.82 99.83 -23.26
C GLU A 294 -41.81 101.32 -23.62
N THR A 295 -42.98 101.97 -23.61
CA THR A 295 -43.08 103.41 -23.88
C THR A 295 -43.16 104.18 -22.58
N LYS A 296 -42.32 105.20 -22.42
CA LYS A 296 -42.30 106.12 -21.27
C LYS A 296 -42.58 107.53 -21.73
N SER A 297 -43.65 108.14 -21.22
CA SER A 297 -44.00 109.53 -21.50
C SER A 297 -43.52 110.45 -20.37
N GLY A 298 -42.78 111.50 -20.72
CA GLY A 298 -42.18 112.46 -19.78
C GLY A 298 -42.84 113.85 -19.76
N GLY A 299 -43.96 114.02 -20.47
CA GLY A 299 -44.65 115.32 -20.57
C GLY A 299 -43.75 116.36 -21.24
N LYS A 300 -43.37 117.42 -20.50
CA LYS A 300 -42.55 118.55 -21.00
C LYS A 300 -41.04 118.27 -21.05
N THR A 301 -40.56 117.20 -20.43
CA THR A 301 -39.11 116.90 -20.30
C THR A 301 -38.82 115.45 -20.65
N LYS A 302 -37.66 115.20 -21.28
CA LYS A 302 -37.22 113.85 -21.63
C LYS A 302 -37.21 112.93 -20.40
N PRO A 303 -38.00 111.84 -20.36
CA PRO A 303 -38.02 110.93 -19.22
C PRO A 303 -36.71 110.13 -19.15
N SER A 304 -36.28 109.76 -17.94
CA SER A 304 -35.10 108.90 -17.76
C SER A 304 -35.47 107.42 -17.88
N VAL A 305 -34.58 106.62 -18.48
CA VAL A 305 -34.74 105.16 -18.53
C VAL A 305 -34.54 104.55 -17.13
N PRO A 306 -35.48 103.75 -16.59
CA PRO A 306 -35.31 103.07 -15.31
C PRO A 306 -34.20 102.02 -15.37
N ASN A 307 -33.52 101.79 -14.25
CA ASN A 307 -32.58 100.68 -14.12
C ASN A 307 -33.34 99.42 -13.69
N GLU A 308 -33.57 98.50 -14.63
CA GLU A 308 -34.27 97.24 -14.38
C GLU A 308 -33.31 96.04 -14.21
N GLN A 309 -32.07 96.28 -13.76
CA GLN A 309 -31.12 95.21 -13.46
C GLN A 309 -31.76 94.20 -12.49
N GLY A 310 -31.96 92.97 -12.95
CA GLY A 310 -32.62 91.88 -12.20
C GLY A 310 -34.01 91.50 -12.70
N ALA A 311 -34.74 92.39 -13.37
CA ALA A 311 -36.11 92.13 -13.82
C ALA A 311 -36.19 91.06 -14.94
N PHE A 312 -35.10 90.86 -15.69
CA PHE A 312 -35.02 89.89 -16.79
C PHE A 312 -34.19 88.65 -16.45
N GLN A 313 -33.85 88.43 -15.18
CA GLN A 313 -33.10 87.26 -14.71
C GLN A 313 -33.77 85.94 -15.15
N GLY A 314 -35.09 85.82 -14.98
CA GLY A 314 -35.83 84.61 -15.39
C GLY A 314 -35.83 84.36 -16.91
N MET A 315 -35.78 85.43 -17.72
CA MET A 315 -35.66 85.33 -19.18
C MET A 315 -34.25 84.89 -19.60
N ALA A 316 -33.21 85.43 -18.96
CA ALA A 316 -31.83 85.02 -19.18
C ALA A 316 -31.58 83.57 -18.72
N GLU A 317 -32.18 83.15 -17.60
CA GLU A 317 -32.08 81.78 -17.10
C GLU A 317 -32.77 80.76 -18.02
N GLN A 318 -33.93 81.07 -18.60
CA GLN A 318 -34.63 80.14 -19.49
C GLN A 318 -33.93 79.96 -20.84
N ALA A 319 -33.17 80.95 -21.31
CA ALA A 319 -32.48 80.89 -22.60
C ALA A 319 -31.22 80.00 -22.60
N VAL A 320 -30.58 79.83 -21.44
CA VAL A 320 -29.37 78.99 -21.32
C VAL A 320 -29.78 77.56 -20.97
N LYS A 321 -29.66 76.66 -21.95
CA LYS A 321 -29.87 75.22 -21.74
C LYS A 321 -28.89 74.65 -20.71
N LYS A 322 -29.21 73.50 -20.14
CA LYS A 322 -28.29 72.75 -19.25
C LYS A 322 -27.11 72.20 -20.05
N VAL A 323 -25.95 72.07 -19.41
CA VAL A 323 -24.78 71.39 -19.98
C VAL A 323 -25.10 69.91 -20.18
N GLU A 324 -24.81 69.33 -21.34
CA GLU A 324 -24.91 67.90 -21.53
C GLU A 324 -23.64 67.21 -21.04
N VAL A 325 -23.78 66.03 -20.45
CA VAL A 325 -22.68 65.26 -19.90
C VAL A 325 -22.77 63.80 -20.31
N ARG A 326 -21.62 63.15 -20.40
CA ARG A 326 -21.47 61.74 -20.70
C ARG A 326 -20.49 61.13 -19.70
N ASN A 327 -20.89 60.05 -19.05
CA ASN A 327 -19.97 59.24 -18.28
C ASN A 327 -19.07 58.40 -19.21
N ASP A 328 -17.98 57.88 -18.67
CA ASP A 328 -17.38 56.65 -19.21
C ASP A 328 -18.45 55.54 -19.27
N SER A 329 -18.22 54.51 -20.09
CA SER A 329 -19.15 53.37 -20.18
C SER A 329 -18.52 52.09 -19.66
N LEU A 330 -19.32 51.28 -18.95
CA LEU A 330 -18.94 49.94 -18.52
C LEU A 330 -20.15 49.03 -18.60
N VAL A 331 -20.04 47.98 -19.41
CA VAL A 331 -20.99 46.86 -19.43
C VAL A 331 -20.27 45.65 -18.84
N PHE A 332 -20.84 45.04 -17.80
CA PHE A 332 -20.28 43.88 -17.11
C PHE A 332 -21.32 42.77 -17.01
N LYS A 333 -21.00 41.56 -17.51
CA LYS A 333 -21.93 40.42 -17.64
C LYS A 333 -23.28 40.83 -18.26
N GLY A 334 -23.24 41.69 -19.28
CA GLY A 334 -24.42 42.21 -19.99
C GLY A 334 -25.20 43.31 -19.26
N GLN A 335 -24.80 43.70 -18.03
CA GLN A 335 -25.43 44.78 -17.27
C GLN A 335 -24.66 46.10 -17.45
N ALA A 336 -25.38 47.20 -17.71
CA ALA A 336 -24.78 48.52 -17.77
C ALA A 336 -24.44 49.02 -16.35
N ILE A 337 -23.16 48.95 -15.99
CA ILE A 337 -22.61 49.44 -14.72
C ILE A 337 -22.41 50.95 -14.77
N MET A 338 -21.92 51.45 -15.90
CA MET A 338 -21.81 52.87 -16.19
C MET A 338 -22.38 53.16 -17.58
N ASN A 339 -23.35 54.08 -17.66
CA ASN A 339 -24.04 54.41 -18.89
C ASN A 339 -23.43 55.64 -19.58
N GLY A 340 -22.87 55.45 -20.78
CA GLY A 340 -22.27 56.52 -21.61
C GLY A 340 -23.26 57.32 -22.46
N THR A 341 -24.57 57.24 -22.19
CA THR A 341 -25.58 58.05 -22.88
C THR A 341 -25.52 59.50 -22.40
N ARG A 342 -25.69 60.47 -23.31
CA ARG A 342 -25.74 61.88 -22.94
C ARG A 342 -26.95 62.20 -22.07
N THR A 343 -26.73 62.95 -21.01
CA THR A 343 -27.75 63.41 -20.06
C THR A 343 -27.55 64.88 -19.74
N GLN A 344 -28.60 65.56 -19.27
CA GLN A 344 -28.51 66.97 -18.90
C GLN A 344 -28.01 67.10 -17.46
N GLU A 345 -27.02 67.97 -17.26
CA GLU A 345 -26.45 68.40 -15.98
C GLU A 345 -25.68 67.32 -15.22
N ASN A 346 -26.28 66.16 -14.97
CA ASN A 346 -25.69 65.10 -14.15
C ASN A 346 -25.77 63.75 -14.85
N GLY A 347 -24.60 63.12 -15.02
CA GLY A 347 -24.49 61.74 -15.46
C GLY A 347 -25.08 60.77 -14.41
N PRO A 348 -25.74 59.68 -14.84
CA PRO A 348 -26.25 58.67 -13.92
C PRO A 348 -25.14 58.15 -12.99
N THR A 349 -25.46 57.91 -11.72
CA THR A 349 -24.49 57.33 -10.77
C THR A 349 -24.20 55.88 -11.17
N PRO A 350 -22.93 55.44 -11.26
CA PRO A 350 -22.59 54.07 -11.57
C PRO A 350 -23.22 53.09 -10.58
N SER A 351 -23.68 51.94 -11.08
CA SER A 351 -24.12 50.84 -10.21
C SER A 351 -22.91 50.03 -9.74
N ARG A 352 -23.15 49.05 -8.87
CA ARG A 352 -22.10 48.14 -8.40
C ARG A 352 -21.89 47.02 -9.42
N ILE A 353 -20.64 46.62 -9.62
CA ILE A 353 -20.33 45.37 -10.31
C ILE A 353 -21.01 44.22 -9.53
N PRO A 354 -21.68 43.27 -10.19
CA PRO A 354 -22.31 42.13 -9.53
C PRO A 354 -21.32 41.38 -8.62
N GLU A 355 -21.80 40.82 -7.52
CA GLU A 355 -20.95 39.98 -6.68
C GLU A 355 -20.64 38.64 -7.36
N PRO A 356 -19.38 38.18 -7.36
CA PRO A 356 -19.02 36.87 -7.90
C PRO A 356 -19.59 35.74 -7.04
N THR A 357 -20.05 34.67 -7.69
CA THR A 357 -20.49 33.44 -7.02
C THR A 357 -19.36 32.42 -6.94
N MET A 358 -19.53 31.35 -6.16
CA MET A 358 -18.58 30.23 -6.18
C MET A 358 -18.70 29.46 -7.50
N ILE A 359 -17.57 28.98 -8.02
CA ILE A 359 -17.55 28.06 -9.17
C ILE A 359 -18.26 26.74 -8.86
N ASN A 360 -18.72 26.06 -9.91
CA ASN A 360 -19.22 24.69 -9.79
C ASN A 360 -18.11 23.72 -9.36
N ASP A 361 -18.48 22.69 -8.59
CA ASP A 361 -17.60 21.66 -8.04
C ASP A 361 -16.76 20.91 -9.10
N ASN A 362 -17.15 20.96 -10.37
CA ASN A 362 -16.44 20.35 -11.50
C ASN A 362 -15.39 21.25 -12.15
N VAL A 363 -15.39 22.55 -11.85
CA VAL A 363 -14.51 23.51 -12.53
C VAL A 363 -13.06 23.24 -12.17
N LEU A 364 -12.71 23.22 -10.88
CA LEU A 364 -11.38 22.84 -10.40
C LEU A 364 -11.45 21.48 -9.70
N TYR A 365 -11.58 20.43 -10.50
CA TYR A 365 -11.60 19.04 -10.07
C TYR A 365 -10.60 18.20 -10.86
N SER A 366 -9.77 17.42 -10.17
CA SER A 366 -8.74 16.59 -10.80
C SER A 366 -8.66 15.21 -10.13
N PRO A 367 -9.24 14.16 -10.74
CA PRO A 367 -9.20 12.78 -10.26
C PRO A 367 -8.03 11.96 -10.82
N GLY A 368 -7.87 10.73 -10.34
CA GLY A 368 -7.02 9.71 -10.97
C GLY A 368 -5.54 9.77 -10.58
N HIS A 369 -5.20 10.48 -9.51
CA HIS A 369 -3.80 10.61 -9.07
C HIS A 369 -3.40 9.42 -8.20
N VAL A 370 -2.76 8.43 -8.81
CA VAL A 370 -2.34 7.19 -8.14
C VAL A 370 -1.18 7.47 -7.17
N ILE A 371 -1.32 7.01 -5.93
CA ILE A 371 -0.27 7.09 -4.92
C ILE A 371 0.86 6.11 -5.29
N SER A 372 2.06 6.63 -5.51
CA SER A 372 3.23 5.81 -5.88
C SER A 372 3.57 4.76 -4.82
N LYS A 373 3.95 3.56 -5.26
CA LYS A 373 4.48 2.48 -4.40
C LYS A 373 5.77 2.86 -3.66
N THR A 374 6.46 3.93 -4.07
CA THR A 374 7.64 4.43 -3.35
C THR A 374 7.30 5.24 -2.10
N LYS A 375 6.02 5.60 -1.90
CA LYS A 375 5.57 6.34 -0.70
C LYS A 375 5.36 5.35 0.44
N THR A 376 6.31 5.32 1.37
CA THR A 376 6.20 4.57 2.62
C THR A 376 4.99 5.03 3.44
N ASN A 377 4.46 4.14 4.26
CA ASN A 377 3.45 4.49 5.26
C ASN A 377 3.83 5.75 6.06
N LYS A 378 2.95 6.76 6.06
CA LYS A 378 3.09 8.00 6.84
C LYS A 378 1.72 8.53 7.27
N SER A 379 1.60 8.85 8.55
CA SER A 379 0.38 9.40 9.13
C SER A 379 0.26 10.91 8.89
N SER A 380 -0.96 11.36 8.62
CA SER A 380 -1.39 12.77 8.63
C SER A 380 -0.43 13.74 7.94
N GLN A 381 0.01 13.40 6.73
CA GLN A 381 0.91 14.25 5.98
C GLN A 381 0.19 15.53 5.53
N PRO A 382 0.76 16.72 5.82
CA PRO A 382 0.10 18.00 5.59
C PRO A 382 -0.08 18.27 4.10
N SER A 383 -1.12 19.04 3.79
CA SER A 383 -1.45 19.48 2.44
C SER A 383 -1.35 21.00 2.33
N THR A 384 -0.84 21.49 1.22
CA THR A 384 -0.78 22.93 0.92
C THR A 384 -1.34 23.18 -0.48
N GLY A 385 -1.76 24.41 -0.76
CA GLY A 385 -2.24 24.75 -2.09
C GLY A 385 -2.29 26.24 -2.33
N GLU A 386 -2.39 26.60 -3.60
CA GLU A 386 -2.44 27.97 -4.08
C GLU A 386 -3.41 28.04 -5.27
N ILE A 387 -4.21 29.10 -5.34
CA ILE A 387 -5.05 29.41 -6.50
C ILE A 387 -4.52 30.67 -7.19
N PHE A 388 -4.57 30.66 -8.52
CA PHE A 388 -4.03 31.72 -9.37
C PHE A 388 -5.16 32.36 -10.17
N TYR A 389 -5.14 33.69 -10.21
CA TYR A 389 -6.04 34.51 -11.01
C TYR A 389 -5.24 35.41 -11.96
N ASN A 390 -5.60 35.45 -13.24
CA ASN A 390 -4.96 36.33 -14.21
C ASN A 390 -5.73 37.65 -14.30
N LEU A 391 -5.01 38.76 -14.50
CA LEU A 391 -5.65 40.03 -14.82
C LEU A 391 -6.19 39.96 -16.24
N MET A 392 -7.48 40.24 -16.40
CA MET A 392 -8.15 40.18 -17.69
C MET A 392 -7.87 41.42 -18.54
N ASP A 393 -7.74 41.21 -19.85
CA ASP A 393 -7.67 42.28 -20.85
C ASP A 393 -8.89 43.19 -20.78
N GLY A 394 -8.67 44.50 -20.96
CA GLY A 394 -9.70 45.54 -20.79
C GLY A 394 -9.70 46.21 -19.41
N SER A 395 -8.85 45.76 -18.49
CA SER A 395 -8.62 46.43 -17.20
C SER A 395 -8.00 47.82 -17.42
N ILE A 396 -8.43 48.80 -16.64
CA ILE A 396 -8.03 50.21 -16.77
C ILE A 396 -7.24 50.61 -15.54
N ASN A 397 -6.00 51.10 -15.74
CA ASN A 397 -5.07 51.44 -14.66
C ASN A 397 -4.87 50.31 -13.63
N GLY A 398 -5.07 49.05 -14.06
CA GLY A 398 -5.12 47.88 -13.20
C GLY A 398 -3.78 47.35 -12.70
N GLY A 399 -3.83 46.28 -11.90
CA GLY A 399 -2.70 45.68 -11.21
C GLY A 399 -1.95 44.58 -11.99
N SER A 400 -1.55 43.53 -11.29
CA SER A 400 -0.91 42.32 -11.85
C SER A 400 -1.72 41.07 -11.50
N ASN A 401 -1.39 39.93 -12.11
CA ASN A 401 -1.91 38.61 -11.72
C ASN A 401 -1.79 38.40 -10.19
N ARG A 402 -2.73 37.65 -9.63
CA ARG A 402 -2.84 37.41 -8.18
C ARG A 402 -2.76 35.93 -7.89
N SER A 403 -2.17 35.59 -6.74
CA SER A 403 -2.23 34.25 -6.18
C SER A 403 -2.63 34.31 -4.72
N PHE A 404 -3.33 33.27 -4.26
CA PHE A 404 -3.84 33.18 -2.90
C PHE A 404 -3.59 31.79 -2.32
N PRO A 405 -3.04 31.68 -1.10
CA PRO A 405 -2.90 30.39 -0.44
C PRO A 405 -4.27 29.80 -0.11
N ILE A 406 -4.37 28.48 -0.15
CA ILE A 406 -5.61 27.76 0.19
C ILE A 406 -5.48 27.24 1.62
N PRO A 407 -6.18 27.83 2.60
CA PRO A 407 -6.09 27.40 4.00
C PRO A 407 -6.90 26.11 4.24
N GLY A 408 -6.52 25.35 5.27
CA GLY A 408 -7.36 24.29 5.83
C GLY A 408 -7.54 23.03 4.98
N ILE A 409 -6.64 22.75 4.03
CA ILE A 409 -6.68 21.51 3.26
C ILE A 409 -6.43 20.33 4.19
N ASN A 410 -7.26 19.29 4.09
CA ASN A 410 -7.13 18.11 4.93
C ASN A 410 -5.80 17.37 4.69
N PRO A 411 -5.20 16.76 5.74
CA PRO A 411 -4.02 15.92 5.56
C PRO A 411 -4.39 14.58 4.92
N VAL A 412 -3.36 13.82 4.52
CA VAL A 412 -3.50 12.46 3.97
C VAL A 412 -2.61 11.49 4.73
N THR A 413 -3.18 10.36 5.17
CA THR A 413 -2.49 9.24 5.81
C THR A 413 -2.29 8.13 4.78
N VAL A 414 -1.03 7.85 4.40
CA VAL A 414 -0.69 6.72 3.54
C VAL A 414 -0.46 5.50 4.40
N HIS A 415 -1.22 4.43 4.17
CA HIS A 415 -1.08 3.17 4.90
C HIS A 415 -1.40 1.97 4.02
N THR A 416 -0.37 1.29 3.53
CA THR A 416 -0.53 0.11 2.66
C THR A 416 -0.69 -1.15 3.53
N PRO A 417 -1.86 -1.81 3.50
CA PRO A 417 -2.15 -2.93 4.39
C PRO A 417 -1.63 -4.26 3.84
N VAL A 418 -1.13 -5.10 4.73
CA VAL A 418 -0.83 -6.51 4.49
C VAL A 418 -1.25 -7.36 5.69
N VAL A 419 -1.63 -8.60 5.41
CA VAL A 419 -2.01 -9.60 6.41
C VAL A 419 -1.36 -10.94 6.09
N ILE A 420 -1.16 -11.77 7.10
CA ILE A 420 -0.78 -13.17 6.97
C ILE A 420 -1.37 -13.96 8.15
N TYR A 421 -2.27 -14.89 7.83
CA TYR A 421 -2.85 -15.84 8.79
C TYR A 421 -2.50 -17.25 8.29
N ALA A 422 -1.26 -17.65 8.57
CA ALA A 422 -0.69 -18.86 8.01
C ALA A 422 -1.16 -20.10 8.78
N SER A 423 -1.12 -21.24 8.11
CA SER A 423 -1.34 -22.55 8.73
C SER A 423 -0.58 -23.62 7.97
N THR A 424 -0.55 -24.83 8.53
CA THR A 424 -0.02 -26.02 7.84
C THR A 424 -0.99 -27.18 7.96
N THR A 425 -0.85 -28.17 7.10
CA THR A 425 -1.51 -29.48 7.28
C THR A 425 -1.04 -30.16 8.55
N ASP A 426 -1.92 -30.93 9.17
CA ASP A 426 -1.64 -31.72 10.37
C ASP A 426 -1.81 -33.21 10.06
N ASP A 427 -0.69 -33.93 9.89
CA ASP A 427 -0.68 -35.33 9.46
C ASP A 427 -0.89 -36.31 10.64
N LYS A 428 -1.99 -36.11 11.38
CA LYS A 428 -2.37 -36.96 12.54
C LYS A 428 -2.49 -38.43 12.18
N ALA A 429 -2.96 -38.72 10.97
CA ALA A 429 -3.17 -40.08 10.48
C ALA A 429 -1.88 -40.90 10.43
N HIS A 430 -0.71 -40.23 10.46
CA HIS A 430 0.61 -40.84 10.41
C HIS A 430 1.43 -40.61 11.70
N ASN A 431 0.81 -40.07 12.75
CA ASN A 431 1.47 -39.75 14.02
C ASN A 431 1.47 -40.95 14.97
N GLN A 432 2.65 -41.55 15.16
CA GLN A 432 2.85 -42.72 16.02
C GLN A 432 3.31 -42.41 17.44
N LYS A 433 3.36 -41.13 17.86
CA LYS A 433 3.84 -40.79 19.22
C LYS A 433 2.95 -41.38 20.29
N THR A 434 3.58 -41.89 21.36
CA THR A 434 2.87 -42.29 22.59
C THR A 434 2.06 -41.12 23.15
N ASN A 435 2.65 -39.92 23.15
CA ASN A 435 2.04 -38.68 23.61
C ASN A 435 2.12 -37.62 22.50
N PRO A 436 1.09 -37.52 21.63
CA PRO A 436 1.01 -36.48 20.61
C PRO A 436 1.01 -35.07 21.20
N ALA A 437 1.68 -34.12 20.55
CA ALA A 437 1.74 -32.74 21.02
C ALA A 437 0.43 -31.99 20.72
N GLY A 438 -0.20 -31.41 21.75
CA GLY A 438 -1.34 -30.50 21.58
C GLY A 438 -0.91 -29.15 20.98
N GLY A 439 -1.72 -28.59 20.10
CA GLY A 439 -1.49 -27.26 19.51
C GLY A 439 -0.33 -27.18 18.51
N ARG A 440 0.22 -28.32 18.06
CA ARG A 440 1.25 -28.40 17.03
C ARG A 440 0.82 -29.36 15.94
N ASN A 441 0.98 -28.95 14.68
CA ASN A 441 0.64 -29.80 13.55
C ASN A 441 1.71 -30.88 13.36
N ALA A 442 1.30 -32.14 13.21
CA ALA A 442 2.21 -33.25 12.94
C ALA A 442 2.78 -33.13 11.52
N THR A 443 4.11 -33.13 11.41
CA THR A 443 4.84 -33.16 10.14
C THR A 443 5.72 -34.41 10.14
N ILE A 444 5.44 -35.36 9.25
CA ILE A 444 6.08 -36.68 9.31
C ILE A 444 7.29 -36.74 8.37
N LEU A 445 8.39 -37.31 8.85
CA LEU A 445 9.59 -37.51 8.04
C LEU A 445 9.28 -38.34 6.79
N ASP A 446 9.91 -37.97 5.68
CA ASP A 446 9.79 -38.66 4.38
C ASP A 446 8.38 -38.60 3.79
N ARG A 447 7.65 -37.51 4.09
CA ARG A 447 6.28 -37.26 3.60
C ARG A 447 6.08 -35.80 3.18
N PRO A 448 5.11 -35.53 2.29
CA PRO A 448 4.75 -34.17 1.93
C PRO A 448 3.93 -33.50 3.04
N PHE A 449 4.03 -32.17 3.13
CA PHE A 449 3.16 -31.33 3.94
C PHE A 449 2.84 -30.03 3.20
N THR A 450 1.68 -29.43 3.48
CA THR A 450 1.24 -28.21 2.80
C THR A 450 1.19 -27.05 3.77
N ILE A 451 1.72 -25.90 3.35
CA ILE A 451 1.55 -24.62 4.03
C ILE A 451 0.42 -23.83 3.36
N TYR A 452 -0.26 -22.99 4.15
CA TYR A 452 -1.26 -22.03 3.68
C TYR A 452 -0.80 -20.62 4.03
N MET A 453 -0.80 -19.73 3.05
CA MET A 453 -0.38 -18.33 3.15
C MET A 453 -1.41 -17.42 2.47
N PRO A 454 -2.61 -17.26 3.05
CA PRO A 454 -3.63 -16.39 2.50
C PRO A 454 -3.22 -14.92 2.59
N THR A 455 -3.76 -14.11 1.68
CA THR A 455 -3.66 -12.64 1.68
C THR A 455 -4.93 -11.98 2.19
N ASN A 456 -5.89 -12.78 2.65
CA ASN A 456 -7.13 -12.32 3.24
C ASN A 456 -7.11 -12.46 4.75
N GLY A 457 -7.90 -11.62 5.41
CA GLY A 457 -8.06 -11.63 6.86
C GLY A 457 -8.39 -10.26 7.40
N GLN A 458 -8.51 -10.16 8.72
CA GLN A 458 -8.84 -8.93 9.42
C GLN A 458 -7.64 -7.96 9.43
N HIS A 459 -7.91 -6.69 9.13
CA HIS A 459 -7.01 -5.55 9.36
C HIS A 459 -7.74 -4.49 10.22
N LEU A 460 -7.33 -3.22 10.21
CA LEU A 460 -8.01 -2.10 10.86
C LEU A 460 -9.48 -1.99 10.43
N ASN A 461 -10.36 -1.67 11.36
CA ASN A 461 -11.79 -1.48 11.07
C ASN A 461 -12.10 -0.03 10.63
N ILE A 462 -11.51 0.37 9.51
CA ILE A 462 -11.66 1.71 8.89
C ILE A 462 -12.14 1.57 7.43
N PRO A 463 -12.73 2.61 6.81
CA PRO A 463 -13.25 2.52 5.44
C PRO A 463 -12.21 2.03 4.45
N GLY A 464 -12.55 0.98 3.69
CA GLY A 464 -11.67 0.37 2.69
C GLY A 464 -10.71 -0.69 3.24
N TYR A 465 -10.68 -0.91 4.55
CA TYR A 465 -9.93 -1.98 5.23
C TYR A 465 -10.92 -3.03 5.78
N GLY A 466 -10.67 -3.61 6.96
CA GLY A 466 -11.50 -4.67 7.58
C GLY A 466 -11.09 -6.09 7.20
N ASN A 467 -12.04 -7.04 7.22
CA ASN A 467 -11.81 -8.42 6.83
C ASN A 467 -12.01 -8.61 5.31
N ARG A 468 -10.91 -8.68 4.54
CA ARG A 468 -10.94 -8.80 3.08
C ARG A 468 -9.61 -9.31 2.54
N ASP A 469 -9.53 -9.45 1.22
CA ASP A 469 -8.28 -9.74 0.51
C ASP A 469 -7.44 -8.47 0.29
N TYR A 470 -6.14 -8.60 0.58
CA TYR A 470 -5.11 -7.58 0.46
C TYR A 470 -4.03 -7.94 -0.56
N ALA A 471 -4.20 -8.99 -1.37
CA ALA A 471 -3.25 -9.41 -2.40
C ALA A 471 -2.74 -8.26 -3.28
N LYS A 472 -3.61 -7.29 -3.63
CA LYS A 472 -3.27 -6.08 -4.41
C LYS A 472 -2.07 -5.32 -3.85
N TYR A 473 -1.87 -5.32 -2.53
CA TYR A 473 -0.91 -4.47 -1.83
C TYR A 473 0.33 -5.24 -1.33
N VAL A 474 0.44 -6.54 -1.65
CA VAL A 474 1.55 -7.39 -1.23
C VAL A 474 2.63 -7.41 -2.31
N ARG A 475 3.87 -7.05 -1.93
CA ARG A 475 5.06 -7.19 -2.77
C ARG A 475 5.48 -8.63 -2.93
N ASP A 476 5.58 -9.32 -1.80
CA ASP A 476 6.14 -10.65 -1.69
C ASP A 476 5.57 -11.36 -0.45
N LYS A 477 5.43 -12.68 -0.55
CA LYS A 477 5.08 -13.57 0.56
C LYS A 477 6.18 -14.58 0.72
N GLN A 478 6.66 -14.77 1.94
CA GLN A 478 7.78 -15.66 2.17
C GLN A 478 7.54 -16.60 3.35
N VAL A 479 8.07 -17.81 3.22
CA VAL A 479 8.14 -18.80 4.30
C VAL A 479 9.60 -19.12 4.60
N LYS A 480 9.92 -19.41 5.86
CA LYS A 480 11.23 -19.89 6.30
C LYS A 480 11.04 -21.07 7.22
N PHE A 481 11.55 -22.21 6.79
CA PHE A 481 11.53 -23.45 7.57
C PHE A 481 12.77 -23.50 8.47
N PRO A 482 12.64 -23.84 9.77
CA PRO A 482 13.79 -24.08 10.65
C PRO A 482 14.45 -25.45 10.42
N PHE A 483 13.98 -26.20 9.43
CA PHE A 483 14.49 -27.49 8.96
C PHE A 483 14.58 -27.51 7.43
N ASP A 484 15.31 -28.48 6.89
CA ASP A 484 15.47 -28.65 5.45
C ASP A 484 14.17 -29.14 4.80
N VAL A 485 13.90 -28.68 3.58
CA VAL A 485 12.76 -29.15 2.79
C VAL A 485 13.13 -29.31 1.32
N TYR A 486 12.34 -30.08 0.58
CA TYR A 486 12.31 -30.02 -0.87
C TYR A 486 11.00 -29.38 -1.37
N THR A 487 11.01 -28.91 -2.60
CA THR A 487 9.77 -28.74 -3.38
C THR A 487 9.00 -30.06 -3.47
N SER A 488 7.69 -30.01 -3.70
CA SER A 488 6.82 -31.20 -3.69
C SER A 488 7.24 -32.31 -4.65
N ASP A 489 7.84 -31.95 -5.78
CA ASP A 489 8.38 -32.85 -6.81
C ASP A 489 9.79 -33.36 -6.52
N LYS A 490 10.35 -33.00 -5.35
CA LYS A 490 11.73 -33.27 -4.93
C LYS A 490 12.82 -32.72 -5.88
N SER A 491 12.49 -31.81 -6.79
CA SER A 491 13.45 -31.29 -7.79
C SER A 491 14.40 -30.25 -7.23
N ARG A 492 13.99 -29.50 -6.19
CA ARG A 492 14.79 -28.42 -5.59
C ARG A 492 14.89 -28.58 -4.07
N PHE A 493 16.13 -28.66 -3.60
CA PHE A 493 16.47 -28.61 -2.18
C PHE A 493 16.45 -27.18 -1.63
N ILE A 494 15.91 -26.99 -0.45
CA ILE A 494 15.85 -25.72 0.27
C ILE A 494 16.43 -25.95 1.67
N PRO A 495 17.64 -25.42 1.94
CA PRO A 495 18.26 -25.53 3.27
C PRO A 495 17.43 -24.83 4.33
N LYS A 496 17.47 -25.35 5.56
CA LYS A 496 16.89 -24.70 6.74
C LYS A 496 17.33 -23.24 6.87
N ASN A 497 16.45 -22.43 7.46
CA ASN A 497 16.61 -20.99 7.70
C ASN A 497 16.75 -20.14 6.43
N THR A 498 16.26 -20.62 5.29
CA THR A 498 16.20 -19.87 4.02
C THR A 498 14.81 -19.30 3.79
N TRP A 499 14.70 -18.01 3.48
CA TRP A 499 13.44 -17.42 3.02
C TRP A 499 13.12 -17.85 1.59
N VAL A 500 11.91 -18.34 1.38
CA VAL A 500 11.41 -18.81 0.08
C VAL A 500 10.19 -17.97 -0.30
N SER A 501 10.27 -17.28 -1.43
CA SER A 501 9.13 -16.54 -1.97
C SER A 501 8.07 -17.49 -2.54
N ILE A 502 6.81 -17.23 -2.16
CA ILE A 502 5.61 -17.89 -2.66
C ILE A 502 4.84 -16.84 -3.46
N PRO A 503 4.41 -17.14 -4.71
CA PRO A 503 3.63 -16.20 -5.50
C PRO A 503 2.44 -15.63 -4.73
N VAL A 504 2.19 -14.31 -4.85
CA VAL A 504 1.17 -13.60 -4.06
C VAL A 504 -0.22 -14.23 -4.20
N MET A 505 -0.59 -14.63 -5.42
CA MET A 505 -1.89 -15.26 -5.70
C MET A 505 -1.97 -16.73 -5.27
N GLN A 506 -0.84 -17.38 -4.96
CA GLN A 506 -0.81 -18.77 -4.51
C GLN A 506 -1.03 -18.84 -3.01
N THR A 507 -2.19 -19.34 -2.57
CA THR A 507 -2.56 -19.41 -1.14
C THR A 507 -2.10 -20.69 -0.45
N ALA A 508 -1.65 -21.70 -1.19
CA ALA A 508 -1.14 -22.96 -0.64
C ALA A 508 0.09 -23.46 -1.40
N ALA A 509 1.04 -24.09 -0.71
CA ALA A 509 2.22 -24.68 -1.32
C ALA A 509 2.62 -25.97 -0.60
N THR A 510 2.93 -27.02 -1.36
CA THR A 510 3.35 -28.32 -0.81
C THR A 510 4.87 -28.46 -0.87
N PHE A 511 5.43 -28.96 0.22
CA PHE A 511 6.84 -29.27 0.38
C PHE A 511 7.00 -30.73 0.79
N PHE A 512 8.21 -31.26 0.64
CA PHE A 512 8.55 -32.62 1.08
C PHE A 512 9.58 -32.56 2.20
N LEU A 513 9.32 -33.26 3.30
CA LEU A 513 10.19 -33.29 4.46
C LEU A 513 11.24 -34.43 4.32
N PRO A 514 12.55 -34.12 4.22
CA PRO A 514 13.60 -35.12 4.13
C PRO A 514 13.73 -35.93 5.42
N VAL A 515 14.17 -37.18 5.29
CA VAL A 515 14.28 -38.12 6.42
C VAL A 515 15.40 -37.79 7.42
N TRP A 516 16.39 -36.97 7.03
CA TRP A 516 17.51 -36.58 7.89
C TRP A 516 17.25 -35.39 8.80
N VAL A 517 16.09 -34.76 8.67
CA VAL A 517 15.66 -33.72 9.60
C VAL A 517 15.54 -34.33 10.99
N ASP A 518 16.11 -33.67 11.98
CA ASP A 518 15.99 -34.12 13.37
C ASP A 518 14.55 -33.96 13.85
N GLU A 519 14.02 -35.00 14.48
CA GLU A 519 12.72 -34.98 15.14
C GLU A 519 12.69 -33.96 16.28
N GLY A 520 11.56 -33.26 16.43
CA GLY A 520 11.39 -32.25 17.47
C GLY A 520 10.35 -31.19 17.16
N PHE A 521 10.26 -30.21 18.05
CA PHE A 521 9.34 -29.08 17.91
C PHE A 521 10.01 -27.94 17.15
N TYR A 522 9.28 -27.40 16.18
CA TYR A 522 9.75 -26.34 15.29
C TYR A 522 8.68 -25.30 15.08
N ASP A 523 9.11 -24.09 14.76
CA ASP A 523 8.23 -22.95 14.51
C ASP A 523 8.54 -22.40 13.11
N ILE A 524 7.61 -22.63 12.17
CA ILE A 524 7.75 -22.18 10.78
C ILE A 524 7.38 -20.71 10.71
N GLN A 525 8.25 -19.90 10.11
CA GLN A 525 8.07 -18.44 10.06
C GLN A 525 7.50 -18.01 8.71
N PHE A 526 6.52 -17.13 8.73
CA PHE A 526 5.85 -16.58 7.56
C PHE A 526 5.91 -15.07 7.59
N ARG A 527 5.97 -14.44 6.41
CA ARG A 527 5.77 -12.99 6.29
C ARG A 527 5.10 -12.60 4.98
N ALA A 528 4.28 -11.57 5.03
CA ALA A 528 3.78 -10.83 3.88
C ALA A 528 4.32 -9.40 3.93
N ILE A 529 4.91 -8.93 2.84
CA ILE A 529 5.59 -7.63 2.78
C ILE A 529 4.78 -6.70 1.88
N ALA A 530 4.49 -5.49 2.36
CA ALA A 530 3.75 -4.48 1.60
C ALA A 530 4.53 -4.00 0.36
N GLU A 531 3.81 -3.65 -0.70
CA GLU A 531 4.39 -3.14 -1.94
C GLU A 531 5.19 -1.84 -1.79
N ASN A 532 4.90 -1.07 -0.73
CA ASN A 532 5.60 0.16 -0.39
C ASN A 532 6.60 0.00 0.76
N ALA A 533 6.95 -1.23 1.13
CA ALA A 533 7.93 -1.49 2.16
C ALA A 533 9.31 -0.95 1.71
N PRO A 534 9.97 -0.08 2.50
CA PRO A 534 11.35 0.33 2.24
C PRO A 534 12.31 -0.86 2.37
N THR A 535 13.60 -0.66 2.08
CA THR A 535 14.64 -1.69 2.28
C THR A 535 14.71 -2.13 3.75
N ASP A 536 14.75 -1.15 4.66
CA ASP A 536 14.72 -1.37 6.10
C ASP A 536 13.28 -1.20 6.60
N PHE A 537 12.58 -2.32 6.77
CA PHE A 537 11.20 -2.33 7.27
C PHE A 537 11.09 -3.15 8.54
N THR A 538 10.06 -2.82 9.33
CA THR A 538 9.66 -3.61 10.49
C THR A 538 8.34 -4.33 10.21
N ALA A 539 8.06 -5.35 11.02
CA ALA A 539 6.89 -6.20 10.88
C ALA A 539 6.11 -6.29 12.19
N GLU A 540 4.83 -6.62 12.07
CA GLU A 540 3.93 -6.89 13.19
C GLU A 540 3.30 -8.28 13.02
N PRO A 541 2.89 -8.97 14.11
CA PRO A 541 2.15 -10.22 13.99
C PRO A 541 0.81 -10.05 13.26
N GLN A 542 0.49 -10.99 12.36
CA GLN A 542 -0.77 -11.18 11.62
C GLN A 542 -1.18 -10.09 10.63
N ALA A 543 -1.04 -8.82 10.99
CA ALA A 543 -1.38 -7.67 10.14
C ALA A 543 -0.52 -6.47 10.55
N ASN A 544 -0.13 -5.62 9.60
CA ASN A 544 0.55 -4.36 9.95
C ASN A 544 -0.49 -3.31 10.40
N LEU A 545 -1.07 -3.49 11.59
CA LEU A 545 -2.09 -2.59 12.14
C LEU A 545 -1.48 -1.25 12.55
N ASN A 546 -0.26 -1.27 13.09
CA ASN A 546 0.50 -0.07 13.33
C ASN A 546 1.16 0.39 12.01
N LEU A 547 0.84 1.62 11.63
CA LEU A 547 1.29 2.26 10.40
C LEU A 547 2.83 2.29 10.23
N ALA A 548 3.60 2.22 11.33
CA ALA A 548 5.06 2.14 11.30
C ALA A 548 5.61 0.86 10.64
N HIS A 549 4.79 -0.20 10.55
CA HIS A 549 5.19 -1.50 10.00
C HIS A 549 4.76 -1.66 8.54
N HIS A 550 5.58 -2.34 7.74
CA HIS A 550 5.32 -2.63 6.31
C HIS A 550 5.29 -4.12 6.01
N ALA A 551 5.24 -4.96 7.04
CA ALA A 551 5.09 -6.38 6.89
C ALA A 551 4.22 -6.96 8.01
N ALA A 552 3.51 -8.02 7.67
CA ALA A 552 2.83 -8.88 8.62
C ALA A 552 3.63 -10.19 8.75
N THR A 553 3.69 -10.75 9.95
CA THR A 553 4.41 -12.00 10.25
C THR A 553 3.50 -12.99 10.96
N ASP A 554 3.75 -14.28 10.75
CA ASP A 554 3.06 -15.33 11.49
C ASP A 554 4.04 -16.47 11.78
N THR A 555 3.71 -17.29 12.78
CA THR A 555 4.51 -18.44 13.19
C THR A 555 3.60 -19.62 13.45
N VAL A 556 3.83 -20.72 12.71
CA VAL A 556 3.04 -21.95 12.87
C VAL A 556 3.90 -23.02 13.54
N PRO A 557 3.51 -23.49 14.74
CA PRO A 557 4.24 -24.52 15.45
C PRO A 557 3.93 -25.91 14.88
N VAL A 558 4.98 -26.70 14.65
CA VAL A 558 4.92 -28.07 14.15
C VAL A 558 5.71 -29.04 15.02
N ASP A 559 5.38 -30.32 14.93
CA ASP A 559 6.08 -31.45 15.56
C ASP A 559 6.58 -32.36 14.44
N VAL A 560 7.91 -32.45 14.27
CA VAL A 560 8.56 -33.32 13.29
C VAL A 560 8.76 -34.70 13.89
N ILE A 561 8.20 -35.72 13.25
CA ILE A 561 8.05 -37.06 13.84
C ILE A 561 8.55 -38.14 12.86
N GLY A 562 9.30 -39.09 13.40
CA GLY A 562 9.74 -40.32 12.74
C GLY A 562 8.66 -41.39 12.68
N ARG A 563 9.04 -42.61 12.27
CA ARG A 563 8.10 -43.74 12.12
C ARG A 563 8.76 -45.08 12.43
N LEU A 564 7.97 -46.02 12.99
CA LEU A 564 8.16 -47.47 13.04
C LEU A 564 7.32 -48.11 11.91
N TYR A 565 7.90 -49.00 11.10
CA TYR A 565 7.20 -49.56 9.93
C TYR A 565 7.86 -50.83 9.37
N ASP A 566 7.21 -51.44 8.38
CA ASP A 566 7.73 -52.57 7.61
C ASP A 566 8.02 -53.82 8.46
N PHE A 567 7.20 -54.14 9.47
CA PHE A 567 7.37 -55.39 10.20
C PHE A 567 7.07 -56.63 9.34
N HIS A 568 7.99 -57.59 9.35
CA HIS A 568 7.82 -58.86 8.65
C HIS A 568 8.68 -59.98 9.22
N VAL A 569 8.22 -61.21 9.03
CA VAL A 569 8.98 -62.42 9.34
C VAL A 569 9.82 -62.82 8.13
N THR A 570 11.13 -62.96 8.34
CA THR A 570 12.14 -63.20 7.31
C THR A 570 12.63 -64.63 7.22
N ASP A 571 12.45 -65.42 8.28
CA ASP A 571 12.84 -66.83 8.31
C ASP A 571 12.15 -67.59 9.45
N ILE A 572 12.04 -68.91 9.31
CA ILE A 572 11.53 -69.82 10.34
C ILE A 572 12.44 -71.05 10.39
N ALA A 573 12.94 -71.39 11.58
CA ALA A 573 13.89 -72.48 11.76
C ALA A 573 13.28 -73.90 11.69
N ASP A 574 11.96 -74.01 11.74
CA ASP A 574 11.24 -75.28 11.55
C ASP A 574 11.48 -75.81 10.13
N TYR A 575 12.00 -77.04 10.02
CA TYR A 575 12.38 -77.66 8.74
C TYR A 575 11.24 -77.71 7.71
N ASN A 576 9.98 -77.72 8.15
CA ASN A 576 8.85 -77.67 7.21
C ASN A 576 8.82 -76.37 6.41
N TRP A 577 9.40 -75.29 6.94
CA TRP A 577 9.41 -73.96 6.33
C TRP A 577 10.70 -73.65 5.56
N GLU A 578 11.71 -74.51 5.64
CA GLU A 578 13.03 -74.26 5.05
C GLU A 578 12.93 -73.92 3.56
N LYS A 579 12.17 -74.70 2.78
CA LYS A 579 12.00 -74.47 1.33
C LYS A 579 11.17 -73.23 0.97
N VAL A 580 10.55 -72.56 1.94
CA VAL A 580 9.90 -71.26 1.72
C VAL A 580 10.94 -70.15 1.67
N PHE A 581 11.89 -70.19 2.61
CA PHE A 581 12.90 -69.15 2.77
C PHE A 581 14.23 -69.48 2.11
N ARG A 582 14.50 -70.75 1.78
CA ARG A 582 15.77 -71.23 1.18
C ARG A 582 15.57 -71.81 -0.19
N THR A 583 16.55 -71.57 -1.08
CA THR A 583 16.51 -72.05 -2.46
C THR A 583 16.60 -73.58 -2.57
N GLN A 584 17.19 -74.23 -1.57
CA GLN A 584 17.28 -75.69 -1.44
C GLN A 584 17.53 -76.07 0.03
N ALA A 585 17.24 -77.31 0.40
CA ALA A 585 17.46 -77.81 1.77
C ALA A 585 18.93 -77.71 2.18
N GLY A 586 19.20 -77.33 3.43
CA GLY A 586 20.53 -77.08 4.01
C GLY A 586 21.20 -75.76 3.59
N SER A 587 20.71 -75.10 2.54
CA SER A 587 21.30 -73.88 1.97
C SER A 587 21.11 -72.66 2.87
N ALA A 588 22.10 -71.76 2.89
CA ALA A 588 21.95 -70.44 3.48
C ALA A 588 21.37 -69.39 2.51
N ASN A 589 21.28 -69.72 1.20
CA ASN A 589 20.84 -68.77 0.19
C ASN A 589 19.33 -68.53 0.29
N PRO A 590 18.88 -67.27 0.48
CA PRO A 590 17.48 -66.96 0.67
C PRO A 590 16.71 -66.94 -0.66
N THR A 591 15.41 -67.24 -0.62
CA THR A 591 14.48 -67.08 -1.76
C THR A 591 14.06 -65.62 -1.98
N GLY A 592 14.23 -64.78 -0.97
CA GLY A 592 13.70 -63.41 -0.91
C GLY A 592 12.24 -63.32 -0.43
N VAL A 593 11.61 -64.45 -0.11
CA VAL A 593 10.25 -64.49 0.45
C VAL A 593 10.26 -64.02 1.91
N SER A 594 9.23 -63.26 2.28
CA SER A 594 8.98 -62.74 3.63
C SER A 594 7.48 -62.65 3.88
N TYR A 595 7.06 -62.68 5.16
CA TYR A 595 5.67 -62.55 5.57
C TYR A 595 5.44 -61.19 6.23
N TRP A 596 4.75 -60.30 5.52
CA TRP A 596 4.51 -58.90 5.90
C TRP A 596 3.27 -58.74 6.76
N VAL A 597 3.17 -57.68 7.56
CA VAL A 597 1.93 -57.31 8.28
C VAL A 597 0.70 -57.41 7.38
N GLY A 598 0.76 -56.86 6.17
CA GLY A 598 -0.33 -56.93 5.19
C GLY A 598 0.17 -56.75 3.77
N GLN A 599 -0.71 -56.23 2.91
CA GLN A 599 -0.41 -56.00 1.49
C GLN A 599 -0.05 -54.56 1.16
N ASN A 600 0.05 -53.69 2.17
CA ASN A 600 0.35 -52.28 1.99
C ASN A 600 1.76 -51.93 2.50
N GLU A 601 2.30 -50.83 1.98
CA GLU A 601 3.50 -50.15 2.44
C GLU A 601 3.20 -49.28 3.67
N ILE A 602 4.23 -48.58 4.17
CA ILE A 602 4.19 -47.76 5.38
C ILE A 602 3.03 -46.75 5.39
N ASP A 603 2.65 -46.21 4.23
CA ASP A 603 1.64 -45.15 4.09
C ASP A 603 0.33 -45.65 3.46
N GLY A 604 0.13 -46.97 3.36
CA GLY A 604 -1.12 -47.58 2.91
C GLY A 604 -1.18 -47.93 1.41
N ASP A 605 -0.18 -47.54 0.62
CA ASP A 605 -0.10 -47.90 -0.81
C ASP A 605 0.17 -49.40 -1.01
N PRO A 606 -0.28 -50.04 -2.10
CA PRO A 606 -0.06 -51.48 -2.32
C PRO A 606 1.43 -51.86 -2.45
N ARG A 607 1.90 -52.79 -1.61
CA ARG A 607 3.27 -53.33 -1.62
C ARG A 607 3.53 -54.34 -2.75
N GLY A 608 2.47 -54.99 -3.24
CA GLY A 608 2.55 -55.97 -4.33
C GLY A 608 2.88 -57.42 -3.90
N ASN A 609 2.96 -57.73 -2.60
CA ASN A 609 3.08 -59.10 -2.12
C ASN A 609 1.74 -59.88 -2.27
N LYS A 610 1.84 -61.19 -2.48
CA LYS A 610 0.67 -62.09 -2.51
C LYS A 610 0.09 -62.24 -1.10
N ALA A 611 -1.23 -62.36 -1.00
CA ALA A 611 -1.94 -62.50 0.28
C ALA A 611 -1.46 -63.68 1.16
N ILE A 612 -0.94 -64.75 0.56
CA ILE A 612 -0.37 -65.89 1.31
C ILE A 612 0.87 -65.49 2.12
N TYR A 613 1.60 -64.45 1.69
CA TYR A 613 2.80 -63.91 2.33
C TYR A 613 2.47 -62.74 3.27
N THR A 614 1.40 -62.90 4.04
CA THR A 614 0.98 -61.95 5.08
C THR A 614 0.93 -62.62 6.44
N LEU A 615 1.06 -61.82 7.50
CA LEU A 615 0.96 -62.26 8.88
C LEU A 615 -0.50 -62.45 9.29
N PRO A 616 -0.79 -63.34 10.25
CA PRO A 616 0.16 -64.23 10.93
C PRO A 616 0.54 -65.45 10.09
N ILE A 617 1.71 -66.02 10.39
CA ILE A 617 2.08 -67.35 9.92
C ILE A 617 1.19 -68.40 10.60
N ARG A 618 0.47 -69.18 9.80
CA ARG A 618 -0.56 -70.09 10.28
C ARG A 618 -0.78 -71.29 9.33
N PRO A 619 -1.64 -72.27 9.67
CA PRO A 619 -2.14 -73.22 8.69
C PRO A 619 -2.71 -72.52 7.45
N GLY A 620 -2.20 -72.89 6.28
CA GLY A 620 -2.54 -72.29 4.99
C GLY A 620 -1.60 -71.18 4.52
N SER A 621 -0.69 -70.68 5.38
CA SER A 621 0.33 -69.69 4.99
C SER A 621 1.51 -70.31 4.21
N HIS A 622 1.63 -71.64 4.20
CA HIS A 622 2.70 -72.33 3.49
C HIS A 622 2.39 -72.46 1.98
N PRO A 623 3.25 -71.98 1.07
CA PRO A 623 2.95 -71.91 -0.37
C PRO A 623 3.05 -73.25 -1.10
N LEU A 624 3.81 -74.22 -0.59
CA LEU A 624 3.98 -75.52 -1.25
C LEU A 624 2.78 -76.45 -1.04
N GLN A 625 2.43 -77.18 -2.10
CA GLN A 625 1.39 -78.21 -2.06
C GLN A 625 1.74 -79.32 -1.04
N GLY A 626 0.74 -79.77 -0.27
CA GLY A 626 0.91 -80.78 0.79
C GLY A 626 1.11 -80.20 2.20
N TYR A 627 1.39 -78.89 2.32
CA TYR A 627 1.70 -78.23 3.60
C TYR A 627 0.55 -77.37 4.16
N LYS A 628 -0.68 -77.57 3.65
CA LYS A 628 -1.86 -76.75 3.97
C LYS A 628 -2.22 -76.70 5.47
N ASN A 629 -1.91 -77.76 6.21
CA ASN A 629 -2.14 -77.89 7.66
C ASN A 629 -0.92 -77.50 8.52
N VAL A 630 0.19 -77.13 7.88
CA VAL A 630 1.44 -76.89 8.58
C VAL A 630 1.43 -75.51 9.23
N SER A 631 1.92 -75.49 10.45
CA SER A 631 2.17 -74.33 11.28
C SER A 631 3.46 -74.62 12.04
N VAL A 632 3.98 -73.68 12.83
CA VAL A 632 5.33 -73.82 13.39
C VAL A 632 5.30 -74.66 14.65
N LYS A 633 6.25 -75.57 14.86
CA LYS A 633 6.35 -76.31 16.14
C LYS A 633 6.99 -75.46 17.23
N THR A 634 6.55 -75.64 18.47
CA THR A 634 7.15 -74.95 19.63
C THR A 634 8.64 -75.29 19.76
N GLY A 635 9.45 -74.39 20.31
CA GLY A 635 10.92 -74.54 20.37
C GLY A 635 11.68 -73.98 19.17
N TYR A 636 11.13 -74.06 17.95
CA TYR A 636 11.74 -73.40 16.79
C TYR A 636 11.56 -71.88 16.84
N HIS A 637 12.60 -71.15 16.47
CA HIS A 637 12.56 -69.70 16.38
C HIS A 637 12.14 -69.23 14.99
N PHE A 638 11.56 -68.04 14.94
CA PHE A 638 11.41 -67.26 13.73
C PHE A 638 12.24 -65.98 13.84
N LYS A 639 12.71 -65.50 12.68
CA LYS A 639 13.47 -64.26 12.54
C LYS A 639 12.58 -63.20 11.92
N PHE A 640 12.74 -61.99 12.38
CA PHE A 640 11.99 -60.85 11.87
C PHE A 640 12.89 -59.62 11.80
N ASP A 641 12.47 -58.67 10.98
CA ASP A 641 13.01 -57.33 11.01
C ASP A 641 11.94 -56.30 10.69
N PHE A 642 12.25 -55.04 10.98
CA PHE A 642 11.43 -53.86 10.68
C PHE A 642 12.32 -52.63 10.70
N LYS A 643 11.75 -51.47 10.35
CA LYS A 643 12.50 -50.23 10.20
C LYS A 643 12.02 -49.14 11.13
N THR A 644 12.94 -48.24 11.44
CA THR A 644 12.65 -46.91 11.98
C THR A 644 13.18 -45.85 11.04
N LYS A 645 12.55 -44.67 11.04
CA LYS A 645 13.11 -43.45 10.47
C LYS A 645 13.08 -42.34 11.51
N GLY A 646 14.12 -41.51 11.54
CA GLY A 646 14.30 -40.42 12.51
C GLY A 646 15.46 -40.64 13.47
N ASN A 647 15.32 -40.14 14.71
CA ASN A 647 16.37 -40.01 15.71
C ASN A 647 16.49 -41.27 16.59
N MET A 648 16.60 -42.43 15.94
CA MET A 648 16.74 -43.76 16.55
C MET A 648 18.14 -44.36 16.31
N PHE A 649 19.16 -43.50 16.21
CA PHE A 649 20.56 -43.86 15.90
C PHE A 649 21.52 -43.72 17.09
N GLY A 650 21.05 -43.27 18.26
CA GLY A 650 21.84 -43.18 19.48
C GLY A 650 22.20 -44.53 20.10
N PRO A 651 23.22 -44.60 20.98
CA PRO A 651 23.71 -45.86 21.54
C PRO A 651 22.78 -46.49 22.59
N LEU A 652 21.88 -45.69 23.18
CA LEU A 652 20.87 -46.14 24.14
C LEU A 652 19.47 -46.22 23.53
N ASP A 653 19.34 -45.97 22.23
CA ASP A 653 18.07 -46.17 21.53
C ASP A 653 17.82 -47.66 21.33
N GLY A 654 16.56 -48.07 21.37
CA GLY A 654 16.19 -49.48 21.29
C GLY A 654 14.73 -49.68 20.93
N ILE A 655 14.35 -50.95 20.79
CA ILE A 655 12.96 -51.34 20.54
C ILE A 655 12.52 -52.29 21.64
N ARG A 656 11.45 -51.93 22.34
CA ARG A 656 10.76 -52.81 23.27
C ARG A 656 9.71 -53.62 22.52
N ILE A 657 9.75 -54.92 22.72
CA ILE A 657 8.73 -55.86 22.24
C ILE A 657 8.16 -56.58 23.45
N THR A 658 6.84 -56.50 23.64
CA THR A 658 6.13 -57.18 24.73
C THR A 658 5.23 -58.27 24.12
N PRO A 659 5.62 -59.55 24.21
CA PRO A 659 4.80 -60.65 23.74
C PRO A 659 3.57 -60.91 24.64
N ALA A 660 2.45 -61.25 24.02
CA ALA A 660 1.27 -61.81 24.66
C ALA A 660 0.87 -63.12 23.97
N PHE A 661 0.23 -64.02 24.73
CA PHE A 661 -0.09 -65.37 24.26
C PHE A 661 -1.59 -65.62 24.29
N TYR A 662 -2.10 -66.21 23.21
CA TYR A 662 -3.49 -66.62 23.10
C TYR A 662 -3.59 -68.06 22.60
N PHE A 663 -4.72 -68.71 22.84
CA PHE A 663 -5.01 -70.05 22.35
C PHE A 663 -6.28 -70.07 21.50
N VAL A 664 -6.24 -70.83 20.41
CA VAL A 664 -7.37 -71.10 19.51
C VAL A 664 -7.44 -72.61 19.21
N GLY A 665 -8.64 -73.16 19.09
CA GLY A 665 -8.85 -74.56 18.73
C GLY A 665 -8.51 -74.83 17.26
N LYS A 666 -8.10 -76.06 16.92
CA LYS A 666 -7.74 -76.42 15.52
C LYS A 666 -8.90 -76.30 14.53
N ASP A 667 -10.13 -76.44 15.01
CA ASP A 667 -11.37 -76.36 14.24
C ASP A 667 -11.99 -74.96 14.21
N GLY A 668 -11.32 -73.97 14.82
CA GLY A 668 -11.81 -72.59 14.93
C GLY A 668 -13.05 -72.43 15.83
N LYS A 669 -13.44 -73.47 16.59
CA LYS A 669 -14.60 -73.43 17.50
C LYS A 669 -14.22 -72.88 18.87
N ALA A 670 -15.24 -72.75 19.72
CA ALA A 670 -15.08 -72.32 21.10
C ALA A 670 -14.10 -73.24 21.87
N VAL A 671 -13.17 -72.63 22.60
CA VAL A 671 -12.14 -73.32 23.39
C VAL A 671 -12.54 -73.48 24.87
N ASN A 672 -13.55 -72.74 25.33
CA ASN A 672 -14.07 -72.81 26.68
C ASN A 672 -15.61 -72.84 26.70
N ALA A 673 -16.19 -73.11 27.87
CA ALA A 673 -17.64 -73.18 28.06
C ALA A 673 -18.36 -71.83 27.88
N LYS A 674 -17.62 -70.70 27.89
CA LYS A 674 -18.17 -69.35 27.66
C LYS A 674 -18.44 -69.08 26.18
N GLY A 675 -17.98 -69.97 25.29
CA GLY A 675 -18.13 -69.80 23.84
C GLY A 675 -16.99 -69.01 23.19
N ASP A 676 -15.92 -68.69 23.92
CA ASP A 676 -14.79 -67.94 23.38
C ASP A 676 -14.02 -68.79 22.36
N THR A 677 -13.80 -68.29 21.14
CA THR A 677 -13.00 -68.98 20.11
C THR A 677 -11.50 -68.67 20.20
N ARG A 678 -11.16 -67.65 21.01
CA ARG A 678 -9.80 -67.20 21.30
C ARG A 678 -9.73 -66.74 22.76
N ILE A 679 -8.82 -67.31 23.54
CA ILE A 679 -8.62 -66.95 24.95
C ILE A 679 -7.17 -66.54 25.23
N PRO A 680 -6.92 -65.59 26.16
CA PRO A 680 -5.57 -65.36 26.66
C PRO A 680 -5.09 -66.58 27.44
N VAL A 681 -3.80 -66.90 27.35
CA VAL A 681 -3.21 -68.06 28.03
C VAL A 681 -1.95 -67.73 28.80
N ASP A 682 -1.75 -68.44 29.90
CA ASP A 682 -0.48 -68.51 30.59
C ASP A 682 0.33 -69.71 30.07
N LEU A 683 1.61 -69.49 29.83
CA LEU A 683 2.53 -70.53 29.40
C LEU A 683 3.48 -70.89 30.54
N TYR A 684 3.68 -72.19 30.75
CA TYR A 684 4.60 -72.72 31.73
C TYR A 684 5.61 -73.64 31.05
N TYR A 685 6.81 -73.80 31.59
CA TYR A 685 7.80 -74.72 31.05
C TYR A 685 8.64 -75.33 32.17
N ASN A 686 9.35 -76.42 31.87
CA ASN A 686 10.28 -77.03 32.81
C ASN A 686 11.68 -76.45 32.60
N ALA A 687 12.31 -75.97 33.66
CA ALA A 687 13.66 -75.42 33.68
C ALA A 687 14.53 -76.19 34.69
N GLY A 688 15.28 -77.19 34.20
CA GLY A 688 16.12 -78.03 35.04
C GLY A 688 15.30 -78.80 36.10
N LYS A 689 15.50 -78.47 37.38
CA LYS A 689 14.73 -79.04 38.51
C LYS A 689 13.41 -78.33 38.79
N ASN A 690 13.20 -77.13 38.23
CA ASN A 690 11.99 -76.35 38.43
C ASN A 690 10.96 -76.76 37.38
N ASN A 691 9.91 -77.46 37.81
CA ASN A 691 8.79 -77.82 36.95
C ASN A 691 7.74 -76.71 36.94
N PHE A 692 7.05 -76.55 35.81
CA PHE A 692 5.96 -75.59 35.64
C PHE A 692 6.36 -74.15 36.05
N VAL A 693 7.45 -73.63 35.49
CA VAL A 693 7.85 -72.23 35.61
C VAL A 693 6.98 -71.38 34.68
N LYS A 694 6.19 -70.45 35.24
CA LYS A 694 5.35 -69.54 34.46
C LYS A 694 6.21 -68.52 33.71
N ILE A 695 6.01 -68.37 32.40
CA ILE A 695 6.67 -67.31 31.60
C ILE A 695 6.34 -65.93 32.19
N GLY A 696 7.37 -65.10 32.38
CA GLY A 696 7.26 -63.76 32.96
C GLY A 696 7.07 -63.70 34.48
N SER A 697 7.05 -64.84 35.18
CA SER A 697 7.09 -64.86 36.64
C SER A 697 8.50 -64.58 37.19
N ALA A 698 8.61 -64.31 38.48
CA ALA A 698 9.90 -64.17 39.15
C ALA A 698 10.78 -65.44 39.06
N GLN A 699 10.17 -66.61 38.86
CA GLN A 699 10.88 -67.87 38.65
C GLN A 699 11.40 -68.03 37.20
N ASP A 700 10.93 -67.22 36.25
CA ASP A 700 11.38 -67.24 34.85
C ASP A 700 12.73 -66.53 34.70
N GLN A 701 13.81 -67.31 34.79
CA GLN A 701 15.18 -66.81 34.76
C GLN A 701 15.87 -67.06 33.39
N VAL A 702 15.12 -67.52 32.37
CA VAL A 702 15.69 -67.77 31.05
C VAL A 702 16.04 -66.46 30.35
N LYS A 703 17.31 -66.37 29.93
CA LYS A 703 17.82 -65.26 29.13
C LYS A 703 17.84 -65.63 27.65
N ARG A 704 17.27 -64.76 26.83
CA ARG A 704 17.23 -64.84 25.37
C ARG A 704 18.33 -63.97 24.78
N TYR A 705 18.85 -64.41 23.64
CA TYR A 705 19.83 -63.65 22.87
C TYR A 705 19.51 -63.72 21.38
N VAL A 706 20.07 -62.79 20.62
CA VAL A 706 20.02 -62.75 19.16
C VAL A 706 21.44 -62.57 18.64
N ILE A 707 21.74 -63.18 17.50
CA ILE A 707 22.98 -62.94 16.76
C ILE A 707 22.62 -62.15 15.50
N LEU A 708 23.23 -60.98 15.30
CA LEU A 708 22.94 -60.11 14.17
C LEU A 708 23.35 -60.79 12.86
N ASN A 709 24.61 -61.18 12.71
CA ASN A 709 25.13 -61.83 11.51
C ASN A 709 25.04 -63.37 11.62
N ASP A 710 23.84 -63.86 11.96
CA ASP A 710 23.53 -65.29 11.93
C ASP A 710 23.42 -65.80 10.49
N ARG A 711 23.86 -67.05 10.24
CA ARG A 711 23.93 -67.67 8.90
C ARG A 711 22.63 -67.51 8.10
N LEU A 712 21.48 -67.67 8.75
CA LEU A 712 20.17 -67.66 8.11
C LEU A 712 19.48 -66.30 8.16
N ARG A 713 20.09 -65.26 8.75
CA ARG A 713 19.50 -63.90 8.72
C ARG A 713 19.79 -63.17 7.41
N ASN A 714 20.90 -63.51 6.76
CA ASN A 714 21.34 -62.91 5.50
C ASN A 714 21.37 -61.37 5.53
N VAL A 715 21.91 -60.79 6.62
CA VAL A 715 22.12 -59.33 6.70
C VAL A 715 23.06 -58.91 5.56
N PRO A 716 22.69 -57.93 4.72
CA PRO A 716 23.53 -57.53 3.60
C PRO A 716 24.93 -57.06 4.05
N THR A 717 25.97 -57.52 3.35
CA THR A 717 27.36 -57.15 3.61
C THR A 717 27.56 -55.63 3.60
N LEU A 718 26.94 -54.93 2.63
CA LEU A 718 27.05 -53.48 2.50
C LEU A 718 26.41 -52.74 3.69
N GLU A 719 25.29 -53.26 4.19
CA GLU A 719 24.59 -52.70 5.35
C GLU A 719 25.43 -52.84 6.63
N LEU A 720 26.09 -53.99 6.82
CA LEU A 720 27.02 -54.19 7.94
C LEU A 720 28.24 -53.29 7.82
N SER A 721 28.81 -53.13 6.62
CA SER A 721 30.00 -52.28 6.42
C SER A 721 29.70 -50.81 6.63
N ASP A 722 28.54 -50.32 6.15
CA ASP A 722 28.13 -48.92 6.32
C ASP A 722 27.84 -48.63 7.81
N THR A 723 27.20 -49.57 8.50
CA THR A 723 26.97 -49.47 9.95
C THR A 723 28.28 -49.42 10.74
N ALA A 724 29.22 -50.30 10.42
CA ALA A 724 30.54 -50.31 11.06
C ALA A 724 31.33 -49.02 10.79
N ALA A 725 31.26 -48.50 9.56
CA ALA A 725 31.93 -47.25 9.19
C ALA A 725 31.42 -46.05 10.00
N TYR A 726 30.10 -45.97 10.24
CA TYR A 726 29.52 -44.95 11.10
C TYR A 726 29.97 -45.10 12.56
N LYS A 727 29.86 -46.31 13.12
CA LYS A 727 30.25 -46.60 14.51
C LYS A 727 31.71 -46.26 14.79
N TYR A 728 32.62 -46.55 13.85
CA TYR A 728 34.03 -46.20 13.97
C TYR A 728 34.27 -44.69 14.19
N GLY A 729 33.47 -43.84 13.55
CA GLY A 729 33.59 -42.38 13.66
C GLY A 729 32.94 -41.78 14.91
N HIS A 730 31.99 -42.48 15.53
CA HIS A 730 31.11 -41.91 16.57
C HIS A 730 31.21 -42.58 17.94
N ASP A 731 31.47 -43.88 18.00
CA ASP A 731 31.51 -44.64 19.26
C ASP A 731 32.92 -44.69 19.88
N GLY A 732 33.83 -43.84 19.38
CA GLY A 732 35.25 -43.80 19.74
C GLY A 732 36.07 -44.87 19.01
N GLN A 733 37.37 -44.62 18.81
CA GLN A 733 38.24 -45.64 18.19
C GLN A 733 38.31 -46.86 19.10
N ALA A 734 38.01 -48.05 18.56
CA ALA A 734 38.21 -49.32 19.23
C ALA A 734 39.72 -49.59 19.36
N GLY A 735 40.38 -48.92 20.31
CA GLY A 735 41.83 -48.93 20.47
C GLY A 735 42.57 -48.32 19.27
N ASN A 736 43.68 -48.95 18.86
CA ASN A 736 44.55 -48.50 17.75
C ASN A 736 44.11 -49.03 16.36
N MET A 737 42.89 -49.56 16.24
CA MET A 737 42.41 -50.24 15.04
C MET A 737 42.09 -49.23 13.92
N GLY A 738 42.58 -49.48 12.70
CA GLY A 738 42.21 -48.66 11.52
C GLY A 738 40.77 -48.91 11.06
N LYS A 739 40.16 -47.98 10.33
CA LYS A 739 38.76 -48.08 9.85
C LYS A 739 38.43 -49.40 9.15
N ASN A 740 39.26 -49.83 8.19
CA ASN A 740 39.02 -51.07 7.44
C ASN A 740 39.13 -52.32 8.32
N GLU A 741 40.08 -52.31 9.25
CA GLU A 741 40.25 -53.39 10.23
C GLU A 741 39.04 -53.46 11.17
N TYR A 742 38.53 -52.31 11.61
CA TYR A 742 37.31 -52.22 12.41
C TYR A 742 36.09 -52.77 11.67
N ILE A 743 35.91 -52.41 10.39
CA ILE A 743 34.81 -52.93 9.57
C ILE A 743 34.88 -54.45 9.48
N GLN A 744 36.06 -55.02 9.21
CA GLN A 744 36.23 -56.48 9.16
C GLN A 744 35.98 -57.13 10.52
N ASN A 745 36.51 -56.57 11.60
CA ASN A 745 36.30 -57.08 12.95
C ASN A 745 34.83 -57.02 13.38
N TYR A 746 34.13 -55.95 13.03
CA TYR A 746 32.69 -55.80 13.26
C TYR A 746 31.90 -56.92 12.58
N MET A 747 32.14 -57.14 11.28
CA MET A 747 31.42 -58.13 10.48
C MET A 747 31.77 -59.58 10.86
N GLN A 748 33.03 -59.85 11.20
CA GLN A 748 33.50 -61.21 11.44
C GLN A 748 33.36 -61.64 12.90
N SER A 749 33.36 -60.69 13.85
CA SER A 749 33.36 -60.96 15.28
C SER A 749 32.20 -60.29 16.01
N PHE A 750 32.09 -58.96 16.05
CA PHE A 750 31.08 -58.28 16.89
C PHE A 750 29.64 -58.69 16.53
N THR A 751 29.31 -58.70 15.25
CA THR A 751 27.97 -59.08 14.77
C THR A 751 27.66 -60.57 14.92
N LYS A 752 28.66 -61.41 15.23
CA LYS A 752 28.47 -62.85 15.52
C LYS A 752 28.34 -63.16 17.02
N GLN A 753 28.48 -62.16 17.89
CA GLN A 753 28.31 -62.33 19.32
C GLN A 753 26.83 -62.49 19.69
N LYS A 754 26.58 -63.18 20.81
CA LYS A 754 25.24 -63.30 21.39
C LYS A 754 24.86 -61.99 22.06
N THR A 755 23.91 -61.26 21.49
CA THR A 755 23.37 -60.04 22.08
C THR A 755 22.19 -60.39 22.98
N PRO A 756 22.26 -60.11 24.30
CA PRO A 756 21.12 -60.33 25.20
C PRO A 756 19.94 -59.46 24.80
N VAL A 757 18.74 -60.05 24.76
CA VAL A 757 17.51 -59.32 24.42
C VAL A 757 16.42 -59.40 25.49
N GLY A 758 16.61 -60.13 26.58
CA GLY A 758 15.61 -60.24 27.66
C GLY A 758 15.11 -61.66 27.87
N SER A 759 13.80 -61.83 28.02
CA SER A 759 13.13 -63.11 28.34
C SER A 759 12.04 -63.45 27.30
N TYR A 760 11.23 -64.46 27.58
CA TYR A 760 10.03 -64.77 26.77
C TYR A 760 8.91 -63.72 26.93
N SER A 761 8.86 -62.99 28.05
CA SER A 761 7.78 -62.05 28.34
C SER A 761 8.11 -60.60 27.99
N LEU A 762 9.37 -60.30 27.72
CA LEU A 762 9.84 -58.97 27.39
C LEU A 762 11.16 -59.04 26.61
N MET A 763 11.19 -58.37 25.46
CA MET A 763 12.40 -58.20 24.69
C MET A 763 12.77 -56.72 24.55
N ILE A 764 14.06 -56.41 24.64
CA ILE A 764 14.65 -55.14 24.22
C ILE A 764 15.65 -55.46 23.13
N LEU A 765 15.44 -54.92 21.92
CA LEU A 765 16.44 -54.95 20.85
C LEU A 765 17.36 -53.72 21.03
N PRO A 766 18.62 -53.91 21.43
CA PRO A 766 19.56 -52.80 21.62
C PRO A 766 20.27 -52.48 20.31
N GLU A 767 21.12 -51.44 20.33
CA GLU A 767 21.84 -50.96 19.14
C GLU A 767 22.70 -52.01 18.42
N GLN A 768 23.14 -53.07 19.10
CA GLN A 768 23.92 -54.16 18.48
C GLN A 768 23.09 -54.99 17.49
N LEU A 769 21.76 -54.85 17.53
CA LEU A 769 20.82 -55.47 16.58
C LEU A 769 20.24 -54.46 15.58
N ARG A 770 20.82 -53.25 15.53
CA ARG A 770 20.47 -52.19 14.61
C ARG A 770 21.53 -52.04 13.52
N THR A 771 21.08 -51.77 12.32
CA THR A 771 21.92 -51.35 11.20
C THR A 771 21.39 -50.07 10.57
N PHE A 772 22.22 -49.39 9.80
CA PHE A 772 21.86 -48.17 9.07
C PHE A 772 21.66 -48.45 7.59
N LEU A 773 20.56 -47.96 7.04
CA LEU A 773 20.25 -48.07 5.62
C LEU A 773 20.67 -46.80 4.91
N ARG A 774 21.77 -46.90 4.15
CA ARG A 774 22.27 -45.81 3.32
C ARG A 774 21.19 -45.32 2.36
N LEU A 775 21.04 -44.00 2.25
CA LEU A 775 20.10 -43.40 1.31
C LEU A 775 20.58 -43.64 -0.13
N LYS A 776 19.65 -44.03 -1.01
CA LYS A 776 19.93 -44.22 -2.44
C LYS A 776 19.86 -42.92 -3.24
N GLU A 777 19.20 -41.91 -2.69
CA GLU A 777 19.04 -40.59 -3.31
C GLU A 777 20.33 -39.76 -3.17
N ASN A 778 20.54 -38.80 -4.07
CA ASN A 778 21.64 -37.87 -3.98
C ASN A 778 21.45 -36.91 -2.78
N ILE A 779 22.38 -36.96 -1.84
CA ILE A 779 22.39 -36.06 -0.67
C ILE A 779 22.93 -34.69 -1.11
N PRO A 780 22.22 -33.57 -0.84
CA PRO A 780 22.70 -32.23 -1.15
C PRO A 780 24.03 -31.93 -0.47
N ALA A 781 24.92 -31.17 -1.14
CA ALA A 781 26.26 -30.91 -0.64
C ALA A 781 26.32 -30.16 0.71
N SER A 782 25.26 -29.41 1.06
CA SER A 782 25.14 -28.71 2.34
C SER A 782 24.57 -29.57 3.49
N VAL A 783 24.15 -30.80 3.19
CA VAL A 783 23.64 -31.76 4.19
C VAL A 783 24.78 -32.66 4.64
N ASP A 784 24.87 -32.92 5.95
CA ASP A 784 25.81 -33.90 6.49
C ASP A 784 25.46 -35.31 5.98
N PRO A 785 26.33 -35.93 5.16
CA PRO A 785 26.06 -37.24 4.61
C PRO A 785 26.04 -38.35 5.68
N GLU A 786 26.77 -38.20 6.80
CA GLU A 786 26.76 -39.21 7.86
C GLU A 786 25.42 -39.20 8.59
N ARG A 787 24.94 -38.01 9.00
CA ARG A 787 23.59 -37.86 9.58
C ARG A 787 22.50 -38.37 8.64
N ALA A 788 22.61 -38.07 7.34
CA ALA A 788 21.60 -38.50 6.37
C ALA A 788 21.55 -40.03 6.22
N ASN A 789 22.72 -40.67 6.12
CA ASN A 789 22.81 -42.13 5.93
C ASN A 789 22.40 -42.96 7.16
N VAL A 790 22.33 -42.36 8.35
CA VAL A 790 21.82 -43.05 9.55
C VAL A 790 20.36 -42.76 9.86
N SER A 791 19.66 -42.01 9.01
CA SER A 791 18.28 -41.57 9.28
C SER A 791 17.24 -42.69 9.20
N VAL A 792 17.56 -43.76 8.49
CA VAL A 792 16.73 -44.96 8.40
C VAL A 792 17.52 -46.10 9.04
N GLN A 793 16.92 -46.73 10.04
CA GLN A 793 17.53 -47.82 10.78
C GLN A 793 16.70 -49.08 10.58
N LYS A 794 17.38 -50.22 10.62
CA LYS A 794 16.75 -51.53 10.51
C LYS A 794 17.08 -52.34 11.76
N TRP A 795 16.06 -52.96 12.34
CA TRP A 795 16.15 -53.67 13.62
C TRP A 795 15.89 -55.15 13.41
N TYR A 796 16.78 -55.98 13.96
CA TYR A 796 16.75 -57.43 13.77
C TYR A 796 16.40 -58.16 15.05
N GLY A 797 15.38 -59.03 14.97
CA GLY A 797 14.92 -59.82 16.12
C GLY A 797 14.81 -61.30 15.81
N GLU A 798 14.69 -62.08 16.89
CA GLU A 798 14.41 -63.50 16.84
C GLU A 798 13.60 -63.90 18.08
N TYR A 799 12.56 -64.70 17.87
CA TYR A 799 11.70 -65.15 18.97
C TYR A 799 11.30 -66.61 18.82
N SER A 800 11.11 -67.28 19.95
CA SER A 800 10.53 -68.62 20.02
C SER A 800 9.81 -68.82 21.34
N LEU A 801 8.91 -69.80 21.39
CA LEU A 801 8.42 -70.34 22.66
C LEU A 801 9.37 -71.43 23.18
N PRO A 802 9.31 -71.81 24.47
CA PRO A 802 9.93 -73.03 24.97
C PRO A 802 9.56 -74.24 24.10
N ALA A 803 10.40 -75.28 24.07
CA ALA A 803 10.17 -76.45 23.22
C ALA A 803 8.94 -77.28 23.64
N GLU A 804 8.60 -77.31 24.92
CA GLU A 804 7.42 -78.02 25.43
C GLU A 804 6.72 -77.12 26.45
N PRO A 805 5.95 -76.12 26.00
CA PRO A 805 5.21 -75.27 26.91
C PRO A 805 3.91 -75.97 27.35
N PHE A 806 3.59 -75.87 28.63
CA PHE A 806 2.27 -76.19 29.16
C PHE A 806 1.38 -74.95 29.04
N VAL A 807 0.23 -75.10 28.39
CA VAL A 807 -0.69 -74.00 28.08
C VAL A 807 -1.94 -74.13 28.95
N VAL A 808 -2.34 -73.06 29.64
CA VAL A 808 -3.58 -73.01 30.43
C VAL A 808 -4.31 -71.68 30.20
N GLU A 809 -5.62 -71.62 30.42
CA GLU A 809 -6.36 -70.35 30.40
C GLU A 809 -5.71 -69.35 31.38
N ALA A 810 -5.52 -68.10 30.95
CA ALA A 810 -4.80 -67.12 31.76
C ALA A 810 -5.47 -66.92 33.13
N GLY A 811 -4.64 -66.83 34.19
CA GLY A 811 -5.11 -66.72 35.57
C GLY A 811 -5.40 -68.06 36.25
N THR A 812 -5.31 -69.18 35.53
CA THR A 812 -5.43 -70.52 36.13
C THR A 812 -4.33 -70.76 37.16
N ASN A 813 -4.72 -71.08 38.40
CA ASN A 813 -3.78 -71.45 39.46
C ASN A 813 -3.35 -72.91 39.30
N VAL A 814 -2.27 -73.12 38.54
CA VAL A 814 -1.72 -74.45 38.23
C VAL A 814 -1.29 -75.19 39.51
N ALA A 815 -0.68 -74.50 40.47
CA ALA A 815 -0.24 -75.12 41.73
C ALA A 815 -1.43 -75.67 42.54
N GLU A 816 -2.49 -74.87 42.66
CA GLU A 816 -3.71 -75.28 43.36
C GLU A 816 -4.42 -76.44 42.62
N TYR A 817 -4.49 -76.37 41.29
CA TYR A 817 -5.06 -77.46 40.51
C TYR A 817 -4.32 -78.78 40.75
N GLY A 818 -2.98 -78.75 40.75
CA GLY A 818 -2.17 -79.93 41.04
C GLY A 818 -2.39 -80.46 42.46
N ARG A 819 -2.56 -79.57 43.44
CA ARG A 819 -2.87 -79.93 44.83
C ARG A 819 -4.21 -80.65 44.95
N THR A 820 -5.23 -80.23 44.20
CA THR A 820 -6.60 -80.78 44.30
C THR A 820 -6.87 -81.96 43.36
N HIS A 821 -6.02 -82.24 42.37
CA HIS A 821 -6.23 -83.29 41.35
C HIS A 821 -5.16 -84.39 41.35
N GLY A 822 -4.47 -84.59 42.48
CA GLY A 822 -3.54 -85.72 42.66
C GLY A 822 -2.18 -85.56 41.98
N GLY A 823 -1.76 -84.31 41.72
CA GLY A 823 -0.52 -83.99 41.03
C GLY A 823 -0.72 -83.45 39.63
N LEU A 824 0.39 -83.14 38.95
CA LEU A 824 0.41 -82.69 37.56
C LEU A 824 1.46 -83.46 36.79
N ASP A 825 1.08 -83.88 35.59
CA ASP A 825 1.95 -84.43 34.58
C ASP A 825 1.64 -83.81 33.22
N SER A 826 2.41 -84.17 32.19
CA SER A 826 2.18 -83.62 30.86
C SER A 826 0.83 -83.98 30.26
N LYS A 827 0.11 -84.98 30.77
CA LYS A 827 -1.18 -85.46 30.26
C LYS A 827 -2.38 -84.86 31.00
N SER A 828 -2.15 -84.07 32.03
CA SER A 828 -3.20 -83.49 32.87
C SER A 828 -4.19 -82.65 32.04
N PRO A 829 -5.51 -82.80 32.26
CA PRO A 829 -6.55 -82.25 31.37
C PRO A 829 -6.66 -80.72 31.41
N ILE A 830 -6.03 -80.07 32.38
CA ILE A 830 -5.91 -78.61 32.47
C ILE A 830 -5.12 -78.02 31.29
N PHE A 831 -4.22 -78.80 30.69
CA PHE A 831 -3.32 -78.31 29.64
C PHE A 831 -3.98 -78.35 28.26
N LEU A 832 -4.06 -77.18 27.62
CA LEU A 832 -4.63 -76.98 26.30
C LEU A 832 -3.65 -77.47 25.21
N LYS A 833 -4.02 -78.55 24.52
CA LYS A 833 -3.16 -79.18 23.49
C LYS A 833 -3.76 -79.19 22.09
N ASN A 834 -5.08 -79.30 21.96
CA ASN A 834 -5.74 -79.42 20.66
C ASN A 834 -5.98 -78.05 20.00
N GLY A 835 -4.89 -77.35 19.65
CA GLY A 835 -5.00 -76.00 19.12
C GLY A 835 -3.66 -75.38 18.75
N TYR A 836 -3.69 -74.07 18.62
CA TYR A 836 -2.53 -73.24 18.32
C TYR A 836 -2.33 -72.18 19.40
N ILE A 837 -1.06 -71.92 19.73
CA ILE A 837 -0.64 -70.77 20.55
C ILE A 837 -0.32 -69.62 19.59
N ILE A 838 -1.07 -68.53 19.67
CA ILE A 838 -0.81 -67.30 18.93
C ILE A 838 0.17 -66.44 19.73
N VAL A 839 1.26 -66.04 19.08
CA VAL A 839 2.18 -65.02 19.61
C VAL A 839 1.76 -63.66 19.05
N ASN A 840 1.44 -62.74 19.96
CA ASN A 840 1.08 -61.35 19.65
C ASN A 840 2.17 -60.41 20.17
N PHE A 841 2.62 -59.44 19.37
CA PHE A 841 3.65 -58.47 19.75
C PHE A 841 3.08 -57.06 19.86
N ASN A 842 3.34 -56.40 20.99
CA ASN A 842 3.35 -54.94 21.08
C ASN A 842 4.78 -54.43 20.84
N ILE A 843 4.95 -53.44 19.93
CA ILE A 843 6.25 -52.90 19.51
C ILE A 843 6.30 -51.40 19.78
N GLU A 844 7.32 -50.96 20.50
CA GLU A 844 7.50 -49.58 20.95
C GLU A 844 8.96 -49.15 20.79
N SER A 845 9.19 -47.91 20.36
CA SER A 845 10.55 -47.35 20.32
C SER A 845 10.95 -46.75 21.66
N ILE A 846 12.21 -46.92 22.01
CA ILE A 846 12.84 -46.40 23.22
C ILE A 846 13.94 -45.44 22.78
N ARG A 847 13.92 -44.21 23.31
CA ARG A 847 14.98 -43.23 23.09
C ARG A 847 15.77 -43.01 24.36
N GLN A 848 17.09 -42.91 24.24
CA GLN A 848 18.00 -42.64 25.36
C GLN A 848 17.83 -43.59 26.56
N GLY A 849 17.38 -44.83 26.32
CA GLY A 849 17.15 -45.83 27.36
C GLY A 849 15.92 -45.59 28.25
N ASP A 850 15.03 -44.62 27.95
CA ASP A 850 13.84 -44.37 28.76
C ASP A 850 12.75 -45.44 28.51
N LEU A 851 12.73 -46.45 29.38
CA LEU A 851 11.73 -47.52 29.34
C LEU A 851 10.36 -47.10 29.91
N ASN A 852 10.26 -46.00 30.64
CA ASN A 852 8.99 -45.58 31.25
C ASN A 852 8.14 -44.77 30.25
N HIS A 853 8.79 -44.07 29.32
CA HIS A 853 8.13 -43.24 28.32
C HIS A 853 8.54 -43.69 26.90
N PRO A 854 7.93 -44.76 26.36
CA PRO A 854 8.16 -45.17 24.98
C PRO A 854 7.84 -44.00 24.04
N TYR A 855 8.63 -43.84 22.99
CA TYR A 855 8.56 -42.67 22.12
C TYR A 855 7.50 -42.82 21.03
N LEU A 856 7.59 -43.85 20.19
CA LEU A 856 6.61 -44.21 19.16
C LEU A 856 6.02 -45.60 19.44
N GLN A 857 4.78 -45.84 19.01
CA GLN A 857 4.12 -47.13 19.13
C GLN A 857 3.59 -47.61 17.78
N TYR A 858 3.73 -48.92 17.52
CA TYR A 858 3.28 -49.54 16.27
C TYR A 858 1.76 -49.81 16.27
N ILE A 859 1.16 -50.15 17.42
CA ILE A 859 -0.27 -50.54 17.55
C ILE A 859 -1.07 -49.52 18.36
N HIS A 860 -0.59 -49.16 19.55
CA HIS A 860 -1.39 -48.46 20.56
C HIS A 860 -1.10 -46.94 20.63
N ALA A 861 -0.57 -46.34 19.56
CA ALA A 861 -0.45 -44.89 19.51
C ALA A 861 -1.86 -44.25 19.48
N PRO A 862 -2.11 -43.13 20.18
CA PRO A 862 -3.46 -42.57 20.31
C PRO A 862 -4.11 -42.11 18.99
N LEU A 863 -3.29 -41.76 17.98
CA LEU A 863 -3.77 -41.21 16.70
C LEU A 863 -3.63 -42.18 15.52
N MET A 864 -2.90 -43.28 15.69
CA MET A 864 -2.54 -44.16 14.59
C MET A 864 -2.30 -45.60 15.02
N ASN A 865 -2.66 -46.54 14.15
CA ASN A 865 -2.26 -47.94 14.24
C ASN A 865 -1.60 -48.36 12.93
N GLN A 866 -0.29 -48.62 12.97
CA GLN A 866 0.51 -48.95 11.79
C GLN A 866 0.19 -50.36 11.25
N TRP A 867 -0.23 -51.31 12.11
CA TRP A 867 -0.69 -52.62 11.64
C TRP A 867 -1.87 -52.50 10.69
N GLN A 868 -2.82 -51.64 11.06
CA GLN A 868 -4.00 -51.39 10.25
C GLN A 868 -3.63 -50.67 8.94
N LEU A 869 -2.73 -49.68 8.99
CA LEU A 869 -2.32 -48.95 7.79
C LEU A 869 -1.60 -49.86 6.77
N GLU A 870 -0.76 -50.77 7.26
CA GLU A 870 -0.06 -51.77 6.44
C GLU A 870 -0.98 -52.90 5.94
N GLY A 871 -2.28 -52.86 6.28
CA GLY A 871 -3.30 -53.73 5.72
C GLY A 871 -3.44 -55.07 6.42
N PHE A 872 -3.22 -55.13 7.75
CA PHE A 872 -3.42 -56.36 8.52
C PHE A 872 -4.87 -56.88 8.44
N ASN A 873 -5.04 -58.17 8.15
CA ASN A 873 -6.35 -58.79 8.05
C ASN A 873 -6.77 -59.46 9.36
N ARG A 874 -7.84 -58.95 10.01
CA ARG A 874 -8.35 -59.45 11.30
C ARG A 874 -9.24 -60.70 11.19
N SER A 875 -9.60 -61.14 9.98
CA SER A 875 -10.43 -62.33 9.76
C SER A 875 -9.85 -63.19 8.65
N ILE A 876 -9.42 -64.38 9.04
CA ILE A 876 -8.74 -65.31 8.16
C ILE A 876 -9.42 -66.68 8.17
N GLN A 877 -9.23 -67.42 7.07
CA GLN A 877 -9.60 -68.82 6.97
C GLN A 877 -8.36 -69.68 6.75
N ASP A 878 -8.31 -70.86 7.37
CA ASP A 878 -7.34 -71.87 6.98
C ASP A 878 -7.75 -72.54 5.66
N ALA A 879 -6.94 -73.50 5.22
CA ALA A 879 -7.20 -74.24 3.98
C ALA A 879 -8.43 -75.18 4.04
N TYR A 880 -9.07 -75.33 5.20
CA TYR A 880 -10.22 -76.20 5.46
C TYR A 880 -11.50 -75.38 5.72
N GLY A 881 -11.41 -74.05 5.69
CA GLY A 881 -12.53 -73.13 5.90
C GLY A 881 -12.77 -72.78 7.37
N HIS A 882 -11.93 -73.22 8.32
CA HIS A 882 -12.04 -72.79 9.71
C HIS A 882 -11.67 -71.32 9.83
N ARG A 883 -12.49 -70.55 10.55
CA ARG A 883 -12.30 -69.11 10.73
C ARG A 883 -11.56 -68.83 12.02
N PHE A 884 -10.60 -67.91 11.96
CA PHE A 884 -9.89 -67.42 13.13
C PHE A 884 -10.01 -65.89 13.21
N THR A 885 -10.32 -65.41 14.42
CA THR A 885 -10.38 -63.97 14.72
C THR A 885 -9.03 -63.50 15.24
N LEU A 886 -8.42 -62.58 14.49
CA LEU A 886 -7.10 -62.05 14.78
C LEU A 886 -7.18 -60.65 15.41
N LYS A 887 -6.09 -60.26 16.05
CA LYS A 887 -5.85 -58.93 16.62
C LYS A 887 -4.53 -58.41 16.06
N ASP A 888 -4.45 -57.10 15.96
CA ASP A 888 -3.22 -56.42 15.54
C ASP A 888 -2.06 -56.85 16.45
N GLY A 889 -0.91 -57.13 15.86
CA GLY A 889 0.23 -57.72 16.56
C GLY A 889 0.30 -59.24 16.48
N ASP A 890 -0.71 -59.97 15.98
CA ASP A 890 -0.62 -61.43 15.83
C ASP A 890 0.40 -61.79 14.73
N ILE A 891 1.50 -62.45 15.13
CA ILE A 891 2.64 -62.73 14.24
C ILE A 891 2.59 -64.16 13.72
N LEU A 892 2.33 -65.12 14.59
CA LEU A 892 2.61 -66.52 14.30
C LEU A 892 1.80 -67.45 15.21
N PHE A 893 1.37 -68.57 14.63
CA PHE A 893 0.70 -69.67 15.29
C PHE A 893 1.74 -70.78 15.52
N TYR A 894 1.86 -71.23 16.76
CA TYR A 894 2.61 -72.42 17.14
C TYR A 894 1.64 -73.58 17.38
N HIS A 895 1.97 -74.80 16.94
CA HIS A 895 1.24 -76.00 17.36
C HIS A 895 1.35 -76.17 18.88
N ALA A 896 0.23 -76.34 19.58
CA ALA A 896 0.24 -76.61 21.02
C ALA A 896 0.55 -78.07 21.36
N ASP A 897 0.47 -78.98 20.38
CA ASP A 897 0.70 -80.42 20.52
C ASP A 897 1.96 -80.93 19.81
N LYS A 898 2.76 -80.05 19.20
CA LYS A 898 4.01 -80.42 18.51
C LYS A 898 5.19 -79.60 18.99
N SER A 899 6.33 -80.25 19.09
CA SER A 899 7.59 -79.71 19.59
C SER A 899 8.71 -79.88 18.57
N SER A 900 9.69 -78.98 18.60
CA SER A 900 10.97 -79.19 17.93
C SER A 900 11.66 -80.46 18.40
N ARG A 901 11.39 -80.95 19.62
CA ARG A 901 11.96 -82.22 20.12
C ARG A 901 11.44 -83.45 19.37
N ASP A 902 10.26 -83.37 18.77
CA ASP A 902 9.70 -84.47 17.99
C ASP A 902 10.59 -84.81 16.79
N ASP A 903 11.27 -83.81 16.22
CA ASP A 903 12.14 -83.93 15.04
C ASP A 903 13.54 -84.45 15.35
N PHE A 904 13.93 -84.55 16.62
CA PHE A 904 15.26 -85.03 17.05
C PHE A 904 15.16 -86.27 17.96
N SER A 905 14.01 -86.94 17.97
CA SER A 905 13.83 -88.20 18.67
C SER A 905 14.51 -89.34 17.88
N SER A 906 15.07 -90.33 18.59
CA SER A 906 15.86 -91.43 18.01
C SER A 906 15.09 -92.35 17.05
N GLN A 907 13.80 -92.11 16.82
CA GLN A 907 12.92 -92.88 15.94
C GLN A 907 12.61 -92.18 14.61
N VAL A 908 13.15 -90.97 14.38
CA VAL A 908 12.99 -90.22 13.13
C VAL A 908 14.28 -90.33 12.31
N PRO A 909 14.26 -90.86 11.07
CA PRO A 909 15.42 -90.81 10.18
C PRO A 909 15.72 -89.36 9.83
N HIS A 910 16.95 -88.89 10.11
CA HIS A 910 17.42 -87.55 9.80
C HIS A 910 18.06 -87.46 8.41
#